data_AF-A0A9E6CEZ6-F1
#
_entry.id   AF-A0A9E6CEZ6-F1
#
_cell.length_a   1.000
_cell.length_b   1.000
_cell.length_c   1.000
_cell.angle_alpha   90.00
_cell.angle_beta   90.00
_cell.angle_gamma   90.00
#
_symmetry.space_group_name_H-M   'P 1'
#
loop_
_entity.id
_entity.type
_entity.pdbx_description
1 polymer ?
#
loop_
_entity_poly.entity_id
_entity_poly.type
_entity_poly.pdbx_seq_one_letter_code
_entity_poly.pdbx_strand_id
1 'polypeptide(L)'
;MPLFLALFLGSTLFRPADSLAWYTLLHQDIAKEALENAPSEIKNALGPYSNIILWNSMVPDMFLQDWENHEWNVHGGPSSTFDAPGHIDELAAQLITILRGRDYKMEEVASLFGLLSHYMADVNQPLHTDDYLDDNAEVHLRYEMDVYSNRGSLNFVPTGVAFWEDIRERVIQSCMRANVYYPLIMEEYQSGQGLEGLKKITQLCYQSAVSDIIDLWSTIWFSARAKEPVRIALKLDMGEFSPKDVLSLQVSSIVSRPCLMGDLYLMLQDENGTVTYLSPSGRCSETPLPARAKWHPMTRHKPISIHMEIPDSFQGKDFDVTGLVVPKGQDVAFGPYLSNRPGVRFHIGKKAFDNLGKEITEEPYLFLSASGSSEPARQLVIHSWDLIFLGDKAESPLEKGEESSLDLFAPGKFRHVMMYLGRDAWGRPVALDFAGLDGLVLFRLPESIYETTPFVKGSSQEYDLFAYKNRTAKRLNPQDLQRVEESRRKLMRQIELDLEAGLPYQVECYWSGNLWDKSIHLVDDGRANGVSCTDYLLGLLEDNATVCIHGSRMNAVAIEDYIFSHPEVLHAKIPSKWNPFPCEVSIYDIFEMGFYLVDPPPHIFRCDGTTETGVPVPSSLAQSPQLDSITPVPVPPFFNGPVEEGHSDLFDDVPWWCCSD
;
A
#
# COMPACT_ATOMS: atom_id res chain seq x y z
N MET A 1 25.84 46.07 -41.15
CA MET A 1 26.91 45.18 -41.66
C MET A 1 27.69 44.65 -40.47
N PRO A 2 27.76 43.32 -40.30
CA PRO A 2 28.28 42.64 -39.11
C PRO A 2 29.79 42.38 -39.25
N LEU A 3 30.50 42.10 -38.15
CA LEU A 3 31.72 41.29 -38.21
C LEU A 3 32.08 40.64 -36.86
N PHE A 4 32.07 39.30 -36.89
CA PHE A 4 32.77 38.28 -36.09
C PHE A 4 32.63 38.24 -34.55
N LEU A 5 31.77 37.33 -34.09
CA LEU A 5 32.08 36.48 -32.94
C LEU A 5 32.31 35.07 -33.47
N ALA A 6 33.56 34.59 -33.39
CA ALA A 6 33.94 33.25 -33.80
C ALA A 6 33.62 32.25 -32.68
N LEU A 7 32.83 31.23 -33.02
CA LEU A 7 32.59 30.03 -32.21
C LEU A 7 33.90 29.31 -31.91
N PHE A 8 34.23 29.18 -30.63
CA PHE A 8 35.11 28.14 -30.14
C PHE A 8 34.27 26.87 -29.94
N LEU A 9 34.20 26.05 -31.00
CA LEU A 9 33.83 24.63 -30.91
C LEU A 9 35.05 23.88 -30.35
N GLY A 10 35.22 23.97 -29.04
CA GLY A 10 36.13 23.11 -28.28
C GLY A 10 35.35 21.92 -27.76
N SER A 11 35.57 20.77 -28.40
CA SER A 11 35.18 19.44 -27.93
C SER A 11 35.72 19.19 -26.51
N THR A 12 34.95 19.63 -25.54
CA THR A 12 35.07 19.26 -24.12
C THR A 12 33.99 18.22 -23.88
N LEU A 13 34.47 16.99 -23.66
CA LEU A 13 33.90 15.99 -22.76
C LEU A 13 32.43 16.26 -22.40
N PHE A 14 31.51 15.61 -23.13
CA PHE A 14 30.21 15.32 -22.57
C PHE A 14 30.47 14.47 -21.31
N ARG A 15 30.37 15.09 -20.14
CA ARG A 15 30.05 14.32 -18.93
C ARG A 15 28.71 13.63 -19.19
N PRO A 16 28.51 12.39 -18.67
CA PRO A 16 27.18 11.77 -18.67
C PRO A 16 26.18 12.78 -18.12
N ALA A 17 24.95 12.76 -18.65
CA ALA A 17 23.91 13.69 -18.23
C ALA A 17 23.85 13.71 -16.70
N ASP A 18 24.20 14.86 -16.11
CA ASP A 18 24.21 15.05 -14.67
C ASP A 18 22.77 14.81 -14.17
N SER A 19 22.60 14.05 -13.09
CA SER A 19 21.31 13.64 -12.54
C SER A 19 20.56 14.88 -12.01
N LEU A 20 19.74 15.48 -12.86
CA LEU A 20 18.71 16.39 -12.39
C LEU A 20 17.76 15.57 -11.51
N ALA A 21 17.33 16.11 -10.38
CA ALA A 21 16.13 15.61 -9.75
C ALA A 21 14.88 16.14 -10.45
N TRP A 22 13.69 15.82 -9.93
CA TRP A 22 12.40 16.28 -10.47
C TRP A 22 12.59 17.55 -11.28
N TYR A 23 12.47 17.48 -12.61
CA TYR A 23 13.02 18.52 -13.51
C TYR A 23 13.03 19.90 -12.87
N THR A 24 14.20 20.52 -12.67
CA THR A 24 14.49 21.66 -11.77
C THR A 24 13.34 22.61 -11.40
N LEU A 25 12.49 23.00 -12.35
CA LEU A 25 11.33 23.87 -12.11
C LEU A 25 10.19 23.20 -11.31
N LEU A 26 10.06 21.88 -11.33
CA LEU A 26 9.07 21.12 -10.56
C LEU A 26 9.33 21.20 -9.05
N HIS A 27 10.58 21.35 -8.61
CA HIS A 27 10.88 21.64 -7.19
C HIS A 27 10.21 22.92 -6.70
N GLN A 28 10.09 23.94 -7.55
CA GLN A 28 9.37 25.17 -7.17
C GLN A 28 7.89 24.87 -6.95
N ASP A 29 7.27 24.10 -7.84
CA ASP A 29 5.85 23.77 -7.72
C ASP A 29 5.59 22.91 -6.47
N ILE A 30 6.46 21.94 -6.16
CA ILE A 30 6.40 21.15 -4.92
C ILE A 30 6.57 22.03 -3.67
N ALA A 31 7.60 22.89 -3.63
CA ALA A 31 7.86 23.77 -2.48
C ALA A 31 6.74 24.80 -2.28
N LYS A 32 6.16 25.29 -3.38
CA LYS A 32 4.99 26.18 -3.37
C LYS A 32 3.78 25.48 -2.78
N GLU A 33 3.45 24.28 -3.25
CA GLU A 33 2.33 23.48 -2.76
C GLU A 33 2.50 23.18 -1.27
N ALA A 34 3.71 22.83 -0.83
CA ALA A 34 4.03 22.61 0.59
C ALA A 34 3.80 23.88 1.43
N LEU A 35 4.26 25.06 0.97
CA LEU A 35 4.01 26.33 1.67
C LEU A 35 2.53 26.70 1.72
N GLU A 36 1.78 26.43 0.66
CA GLU A 36 0.36 26.72 0.59
C GLU A 36 -0.48 25.84 1.52
N ASN A 37 -0.01 24.62 1.81
CA ASN A 37 -0.67 23.65 2.69
C ASN A 37 -0.03 23.50 4.07
N ALA A 38 1.08 24.18 4.34
CA ALA A 38 1.70 24.19 5.67
C ALA A 38 0.76 24.77 6.74
N PRO A 39 0.93 24.39 8.02
CA PRO A 39 0.22 24.99 9.13
C PRO A 39 0.21 26.52 9.07
N SER A 40 -0.92 27.14 9.41
CA SER A 40 -1.14 28.59 9.25
C SER A 40 -0.05 29.45 9.89
N GLU A 41 0.51 29.03 11.03
CA GLU A 41 1.63 29.71 11.69
C GLU A 41 2.90 29.75 10.81
N ILE A 42 3.23 28.65 10.12
CA ILE A 42 4.38 28.53 9.22
C ILE A 42 4.09 29.32 7.95
N LYS A 43 2.93 29.10 7.33
CA LYS A 43 2.49 29.80 6.11
C LYS A 43 2.50 31.31 6.28
N ASN A 44 1.98 31.83 7.40
CA ASN A 44 1.96 33.26 7.68
C ASN A 44 3.37 33.84 7.91
N ALA A 45 4.26 33.07 8.54
CA ALA A 45 5.63 33.52 8.80
C ALA A 45 6.52 33.49 7.55
N LEU A 46 6.38 32.45 6.72
CA LEU A 46 7.21 32.22 5.54
C LEU A 46 6.63 32.81 4.25
N GLY A 47 5.31 33.05 4.18
CA GLY A 47 4.62 33.57 3.01
C GLY A 47 5.23 34.84 2.40
N PRO A 48 5.64 35.85 3.20
CA PRO A 48 6.33 37.04 2.69
C PRO A 48 7.69 36.77 2.03
N TYR A 49 8.27 35.59 2.26
CA TYR A 49 9.58 35.14 1.77
C TYR A 49 9.46 33.98 0.77
N SER A 50 8.26 33.72 0.25
CA SER A 50 8.00 32.61 -0.67
C SER A 50 8.94 32.62 -1.87
N ASN A 51 9.22 33.78 -2.46
CA ASN A 51 10.17 33.90 -3.57
C ASN A 51 11.59 33.41 -3.24
N ILE A 52 12.05 33.55 -1.99
CA ILE A 52 13.35 33.03 -1.55
C ILE A 52 13.30 31.51 -1.41
N ILE A 53 12.21 30.96 -0.87
CA ILE A 53 12.01 29.51 -0.76
C ILE A 53 12.01 28.89 -2.15
N LEU A 54 11.20 29.41 -3.07
CA LEU A 54 11.06 28.90 -4.44
C LEU A 54 12.36 29.05 -5.25
N TRP A 55 13.14 30.10 -5.01
CA TRP A 55 14.45 30.22 -5.64
C TRP A 55 15.42 29.17 -5.11
N ASN A 56 15.50 29.02 -3.79
CA ASN A 56 16.43 28.09 -3.16
C ASN A 56 16.05 26.62 -3.34
N SER A 57 14.80 26.29 -3.65
CA SER A 57 14.41 24.94 -4.03
C SER A 57 14.96 24.50 -5.40
N MET A 58 15.59 25.40 -6.17
CA MET A 58 16.29 25.06 -7.43
C MET A 58 17.80 25.22 -7.34
N VAL A 59 18.29 25.84 -6.26
CA VAL A 59 19.71 26.22 -6.13
C VAL A 59 20.64 24.99 -6.17
N PRO A 60 20.28 23.84 -5.57
CA PRO A 60 21.12 22.65 -5.65
C PRO A 60 21.44 22.25 -7.09
N ASP A 61 20.43 22.00 -7.94
CA ASP A 61 20.62 21.69 -9.37
C ASP A 61 21.37 22.76 -10.16
N MET A 62 21.02 24.03 -9.95
CA MET A 62 21.44 25.11 -10.85
C MET A 62 22.82 25.66 -10.54
N PHE A 63 23.22 25.63 -9.26
CA PHE A 63 24.40 26.36 -8.79
C PHE A 63 25.32 25.54 -7.89
N LEU A 64 24.79 24.70 -7.00
CA LEU A 64 25.62 23.89 -6.10
C LEU A 64 26.18 22.67 -6.85
N GLN A 65 25.33 21.99 -7.63
CA GLN A 65 25.63 20.78 -8.38
C GLN A 65 26.27 19.71 -7.51
N ASP A 66 25.74 19.58 -6.30
CA ASP A 66 26.19 18.69 -5.24
C ASP A 66 25.44 17.36 -5.29
N TRP A 67 25.49 16.69 -6.44
CA TRP A 67 24.71 15.49 -6.79
C TRP A 67 24.78 14.38 -5.73
N GLU A 68 25.87 14.29 -4.97
CA GLU A 68 26.01 13.38 -3.82
C GLU A 68 24.92 13.54 -2.74
N ASN A 69 24.26 14.70 -2.67
CA ASN A 69 23.22 15.01 -1.69
C ASN A 69 21.79 14.83 -2.23
N HIS A 70 21.64 14.51 -3.52
CA HIS A 70 20.33 14.34 -4.20
C HIS A 70 19.84 12.91 -4.06
N GLU A 71 20.77 11.97 -3.98
CA GLU A 71 20.48 10.55 -4.08
C GLU A 71 20.72 9.82 -2.75
N TRP A 72 20.03 8.69 -2.58
CA TRP A 72 20.36 7.70 -1.57
C TRP A 72 20.01 6.31 -2.05
N ASN A 73 21.02 5.50 -2.34
CA ASN A 73 20.83 4.14 -2.80
C ASN A 73 20.33 3.22 -1.67
N VAL A 74 19.07 2.76 -1.76
CA VAL A 74 18.49 1.82 -0.79
C VAL A 74 19.12 0.42 -0.86
N HIS A 75 19.79 0.10 -1.96
CA HIS A 75 20.57 -1.12 -2.16
C HIS A 75 22.02 -0.97 -1.69
N GLY A 76 22.44 0.27 -1.41
CA GLY A 76 23.76 0.61 -0.92
C GLY A 76 23.92 0.22 0.55
N GLY A 77 25.12 -0.26 0.90
CA GLY A 77 25.51 -0.32 2.31
C GLY A 77 25.75 1.07 2.89
N PRO A 78 26.00 1.20 4.20
CA PRO A 78 26.27 2.48 4.90
C PRO A 78 27.49 3.28 4.40
N SER A 79 28.18 2.81 3.36
CA SER A 79 29.37 3.40 2.76
C SER A 79 29.11 3.98 1.36
N SER A 80 27.85 4.18 0.96
CA SER A 80 27.54 4.92 -0.27
C SER A 80 28.11 6.34 -0.17
N THR A 81 28.64 6.86 -1.27
CA THR A 81 29.07 8.26 -1.37
C THR A 81 27.91 9.24 -1.39
N PHE A 82 26.68 8.73 -1.55
CA PHE A 82 25.42 9.47 -1.58
C PHE A 82 24.72 9.37 -0.22
N ASP A 83 24.44 10.52 0.41
CA ASP A 83 23.83 10.60 1.76
C ASP A 83 22.81 11.75 1.88
N ALA A 84 21.83 11.81 0.97
CA ALA A 84 20.71 12.75 1.09
C ALA A 84 20.06 12.77 2.50
N PRO A 85 19.82 11.61 3.19
CA PRO A 85 19.30 11.61 4.56
C PRO A 85 20.19 12.35 5.56
N GLY A 86 21.50 12.16 5.49
CA GLY A 86 22.45 12.87 6.34
C GLY A 86 22.45 14.38 6.07
N HIS A 87 22.46 14.77 4.80
CA HIS A 87 22.47 16.18 4.42
C HIS A 87 21.20 16.92 4.88
N ILE A 88 20.02 16.29 4.71
CA ILE A 88 18.75 16.84 5.18
C ILE A 88 18.75 17.00 6.71
N ASP A 89 19.25 16.02 7.46
CA ASP A 89 19.35 16.09 8.93
C ASP A 89 20.28 17.22 9.39
N GLU A 90 21.41 17.43 8.71
CA GLU A 90 22.34 18.53 8.98
C GLU A 90 21.71 19.91 8.75
N LEU A 91 21.04 20.09 7.60
CA LEU A 91 20.31 21.33 7.29
C LEU A 91 19.17 21.58 8.29
N ALA A 92 18.45 20.53 8.68
CA ALA A 92 17.39 20.62 9.69
C ALA A 92 17.95 21.06 11.05
N ALA A 93 19.05 20.45 11.50
CA ALA A 93 19.72 20.81 12.76
C ALA A 93 20.25 22.26 12.74
N GLN A 94 20.81 22.69 11.61
CA GLN A 94 21.21 24.09 11.40
C GLN A 94 20.02 25.04 11.52
N LEU A 95 18.91 24.73 10.85
CA LEU A 95 17.71 25.57 10.86
C LEU A 95 17.07 25.64 12.25
N ILE A 96 16.99 24.52 12.98
CA ILE A 96 16.54 24.50 14.38
C ILE A 96 17.41 25.42 15.24
N THR A 97 18.74 25.38 15.05
CA THR A 97 19.68 26.23 15.79
C THR A 97 19.45 27.71 15.51
N ILE A 98 19.27 28.08 14.25
CA ILE A 98 18.96 29.46 13.83
C ILE A 98 17.65 29.94 14.45
N LEU A 99 16.58 29.15 14.34
CA LEU A 99 15.24 29.49 14.86
C LEU A 99 15.19 29.61 16.39
N ARG A 100 16.09 28.92 17.11
CA ARG A 100 16.27 29.07 18.57
C ARG A 100 17.09 30.30 18.96
N GLY A 101 17.85 30.86 18.02
CA GLY A 101 18.59 32.11 18.18
C GLY A 101 17.67 33.30 18.40
N ARG A 102 18.21 34.39 18.96
CA ARG A 102 17.44 35.63 19.21
C ARG A 102 17.42 36.59 18.02
N ASP A 103 18.46 36.56 17.19
CA ASP A 103 18.73 37.56 16.14
C ASP A 103 18.95 36.89 14.77
N TYR A 104 17.99 36.08 14.31
CA TYR A 104 18.03 35.48 12.97
C TYR A 104 17.27 36.32 11.94
N LYS A 105 17.66 36.19 10.67
CA LYS A 105 16.95 36.79 9.54
C LYS A 105 16.00 35.79 8.92
N MET A 106 14.78 36.22 8.61
CA MET A 106 13.79 35.33 8.00
C MET A 106 14.18 34.93 6.58
N GLU A 107 14.98 35.73 5.88
CA GLU A 107 15.52 35.39 4.57
C GLU A 107 16.44 34.17 4.64
N GLU A 108 17.25 34.03 5.69
CA GLU A 108 18.13 32.88 5.91
C GLU A 108 17.32 31.62 6.24
N VAL A 109 16.31 31.76 7.10
CA VAL A 109 15.34 30.70 7.43
C VAL A 109 14.62 30.22 6.17
N ALA A 110 14.12 31.15 5.34
CA ALA A 110 13.45 30.85 4.08
C ALA A 110 14.39 30.17 3.07
N SER A 111 15.66 30.59 3.02
CA SER A 111 16.68 29.96 2.19
C SER A 111 16.86 28.48 2.53
N LEU A 112 17.00 28.15 3.82
CA LEU A 112 17.17 26.78 4.30
C LEU A 112 15.91 25.94 4.10
N PHE A 113 14.71 26.49 4.29
CA PHE A 113 13.47 25.79 3.95
C PHE A 113 13.38 25.47 2.44
N GLY A 114 13.86 26.37 1.57
CA GLY A 114 13.97 26.11 0.13
C GLY A 114 14.91 24.94 -0.18
N LEU A 115 16.11 24.93 0.40
CA LEU A 115 17.07 23.83 0.22
C LEU A 115 16.52 22.50 0.75
N LEU A 116 15.94 22.48 1.95
CA LEU A 116 15.30 21.27 2.51
C LEU A 116 14.17 20.75 1.62
N SER A 117 13.43 21.63 0.94
CA SER A 117 12.36 21.22 0.02
C SER A 117 12.88 20.56 -1.25
N HIS A 118 14.06 20.96 -1.71
CA HIS A 118 14.72 20.35 -2.86
C HIS A 118 15.07 18.90 -2.54
N TYR A 119 15.99 18.68 -1.59
CA TYR A 119 16.48 17.35 -1.27
C TYR A 119 15.37 16.42 -0.76
N MET A 120 14.37 16.93 -0.02
CA MET A 120 13.23 16.10 0.41
C MET A 120 12.30 15.69 -0.76
N ALA A 121 12.26 16.48 -1.83
CA ALA A 121 11.56 16.09 -3.05
C ALA A 121 12.34 14.99 -3.80
N ASP A 122 13.67 15.09 -3.87
CA ASP A 122 14.55 14.13 -4.56
C ASP A 122 14.42 12.73 -3.97
N VAL A 123 14.51 12.62 -2.64
CA VAL A 123 14.35 11.33 -1.93
C VAL A 123 12.96 10.71 -2.11
N ASN A 124 11.97 11.48 -2.56
CA ASN A 124 10.64 10.99 -2.93
C ASN A 124 10.49 10.73 -4.45
N GLN A 125 11.53 11.00 -5.25
CA GLN A 125 11.65 10.64 -6.65
C GLN A 125 12.29 9.24 -6.73
N PRO A 126 11.59 8.19 -7.19
CA PRO A 126 12.13 6.83 -7.14
C PRO A 126 13.50 6.62 -7.78
N LEU A 127 13.81 7.29 -8.90
CA LEU A 127 15.09 7.20 -9.62
C LEU A 127 16.28 7.79 -8.85
N HIS A 128 16.04 8.54 -7.76
CA HIS A 128 17.08 9.03 -6.84
C HIS A 128 17.35 8.09 -5.67
N THR A 129 16.71 6.92 -5.66
CA THR A 129 16.77 5.97 -4.54
C THR A 129 17.59 4.71 -4.84
N ASP A 130 18.23 4.65 -6.01
CA ASP A 130 19.12 3.56 -6.42
C ASP A 130 20.39 4.15 -7.06
N ASP A 131 21.43 3.33 -7.21
CA ASP A 131 22.65 3.78 -7.89
C ASP A 131 22.33 4.18 -9.34
N TYR A 132 22.66 5.42 -9.67
CA TYR A 132 22.67 5.89 -11.04
C TYR A 132 23.72 5.12 -11.86
N LEU A 133 23.28 4.08 -12.58
CA LEU A 133 24.07 3.50 -13.66
C LEU A 133 23.92 4.39 -14.89
N ASP A 134 25.04 4.78 -15.51
CA ASP A 134 25.09 5.64 -16.71
C ASP A 134 24.10 5.23 -17.82
N ASP A 135 23.77 3.94 -17.91
CA ASP A 135 22.84 3.38 -18.90
C ASP A 135 21.36 3.80 -18.68
N ASN A 136 21.02 4.35 -17.51
CA ASN A 136 19.64 4.77 -17.16
C ASN A 136 19.41 6.28 -17.26
N ALA A 137 20.46 7.05 -17.59
CA ALA A 137 20.43 8.51 -17.71
C ALA A 137 19.30 9.05 -18.61
N GLU A 138 19.06 8.37 -19.74
CA GLU A 138 18.03 8.76 -20.70
C GLU A 138 16.62 8.57 -20.13
N VAL A 139 16.38 7.46 -19.42
CA VAL A 139 15.08 7.18 -18.79
C VAL A 139 14.81 8.21 -17.70
N HIS A 140 15.82 8.51 -16.88
CA HIS A 140 15.77 9.50 -15.82
C HIS A 140 15.34 10.87 -16.33
N LEU A 141 16.12 11.44 -17.25
CA LEU A 141 15.83 12.77 -17.80
C LEU A 141 14.47 12.82 -18.50
N ARG A 142 14.10 11.77 -19.25
CA ARG A 142 12.82 11.71 -19.94
C ARG A 142 11.65 11.67 -18.97
N TYR A 143 11.74 10.85 -17.92
CA TYR A 143 10.70 10.78 -16.89
C TYR A 143 10.46 12.15 -16.25
N GLU A 144 11.51 12.81 -15.78
CA GLU A 144 11.39 14.10 -15.11
C GLU A 144 10.84 15.20 -16.02
N MET A 145 11.26 15.24 -17.29
CA MET A 145 10.71 16.17 -18.27
C MET A 145 9.23 15.90 -18.58
N ASP A 146 8.83 14.64 -18.67
CA ASP A 146 7.44 14.25 -18.91
C ASP A 146 6.57 14.66 -17.72
N VAL A 147 7.01 14.38 -16.49
CA VAL A 147 6.28 14.77 -15.26
C VAL A 147 6.12 16.29 -15.22
N TYR A 148 7.19 17.05 -15.45
CA TYR A 148 7.10 18.51 -15.47
C TYR A 148 6.17 19.02 -16.59
N SER A 149 6.22 18.41 -17.78
CA SER A 149 5.32 18.76 -18.88
C SER A 149 3.85 18.49 -18.54
N ASN A 150 3.59 17.52 -17.67
CA ASN A 150 2.25 17.13 -17.20
C ASN A 150 1.92 17.61 -15.78
N ARG A 151 2.73 18.48 -15.17
CA ARG A 151 2.56 18.91 -13.77
C ARG A 151 1.19 19.50 -13.43
N GLY A 152 0.48 20.04 -14.42
CA GLY A 152 -0.89 20.54 -14.25
C GLY A 152 -1.94 19.45 -13.94
N SER A 153 -1.62 18.17 -14.10
CA SER A 153 -2.47 17.06 -13.65
C SER A 153 -2.11 16.53 -12.27
N LEU A 154 -1.01 17.00 -11.67
CA LEU A 154 -0.63 16.63 -10.31
C LEU A 154 -1.45 17.48 -9.33
N ASN A 155 -2.07 16.83 -8.37
CA ASN A 155 -2.90 17.49 -7.37
C ASN A 155 -2.50 17.01 -5.97
N PHE A 156 -2.23 17.92 -5.05
CA PHE A 156 -2.00 17.56 -3.66
C PHE A 156 -3.33 17.50 -2.90
N VAL A 157 -3.54 16.42 -2.16
CA VAL A 157 -4.67 16.26 -1.25
C VAL A 157 -4.15 16.34 0.18
N PRO A 158 -4.44 17.40 0.96
CA PRO A 158 -3.92 17.52 2.31
C PRO A 158 -4.39 16.39 3.23
N THR A 159 -3.45 15.68 3.84
CA THR A 159 -3.72 14.62 4.82
C THR A 159 -3.35 15.01 6.26
N GLY A 160 -3.06 16.29 6.50
CA GLY A 160 -2.62 16.78 7.80
C GLY A 160 -1.10 16.79 7.95
N VAL A 161 -0.62 16.68 9.19
CA VAL A 161 0.79 16.82 9.54
C VAL A 161 1.18 15.79 10.60
N ALA A 162 2.36 15.20 10.45
CA ALA A 162 3.01 14.41 11.47
C ALA A 162 4.36 15.02 11.88
N PHE A 163 4.70 14.87 13.15
CA PHE A 163 6.01 15.22 13.67
C PHE A 163 6.95 14.02 13.62
N TRP A 164 8.19 14.27 13.20
CA TRP A 164 9.23 13.26 13.12
C TRP A 164 10.09 13.27 14.39
N GLU A 165 10.25 12.08 14.97
CA GLU A 165 11.13 11.87 16.13
C GLU A 165 12.61 11.88 15.72
N ASP A 166 12.90 11.20 14.61
CA ASP A 166 14.22 11.10 13.99
C ASP A 166 14.06 11.47 12.51
N ILE A 167 14.63 12.63 12.13
CA ILE A 167 14.50 13.16 10.77
C ILE A 167 15.23 12.24 9.79
N ARG A 168 16.46 11.83 10.09
CA ARG A 168 17.26 10.98 9.20
C ARG A 168 16.57 9.64 8.92
N GLU A 169 16.07 8.97 9.96
CA GLU A 169 15.34 7.72 9.82
C GLU A 169 14.06 7.88 8.98
N ARG A 170 13.34 9.00 9.15
CA ARG A 170 12.14 9.29 8.33
C ARG A 170 12.47 9.57 6.88
N VAL A 171 13.59 10.24 6.59
CA VAL A 171 14.07 10.42 5.22
C VAL A 171 14.42 9.07 4.58
N ILE A 172 15.13 8.18 5.30
CA ILE A 172 15.43 6.82 4.84
C ILE A 172 14.14 6.06 4.49
N GLN A 173 13.13 6.11 5.36
CA GLN A 173 11.83 5.48 5.10
C GLN A 173 11.13 6.07 3.86
N SER A 174 11.33 7.36 3.60
CA SER A 174 10.79 8.03 2.41
C SER A 174 11.48 7.55 1.13
N CYS A 175 12.82 7.41 1.15
CA CYS A 175 13.56 6.80 0.05
C CYS A 175 13.11 5.36 -0.20
N MET A 176 12.97 4.57 0.86
CA MET A 176 12.53 3.17 0.77
C MET A 176 11.12 3.06 0.17
N ARG A 177 10.20 3.94 0.56
CA ARG A 177 8.84 4.02 -0.01
C ARG A 177 8.89 4.40 -1.49
N ALA A 178 9.68 5.39 -1.87
CA ALA A 178 9.82 5.80 -3.27
C ALA A 178 10.47 4.71 -4.13
N ASN A 179 11.48 4.01 -3.62
CA ASN A 179 12.20 2.95 -4.34
C ASN A 179 11.31 1.81 -4.84
N VAL A 180 10.19 1.52 -4.16
CA VAL A 180 9.17 0.56 -4.63
C VAL A 180 8.77 0.81 -6.09
N TYR A 181 8.79 2.07 -6.50
CA TYR A 181 8.36 2.49 -7.82
C TYR A 181 9.50 2.55 -8.84
N TYR A 182 10.77 2.44 -8.41
CA TYR A 182 11.94 2.45 -9.31
C TYR A 182 11.82 1.40 -10.44
N PRO A 183 11.64 0.09 -10.14
CA PRO A 183 11.56 -0.92 -11.21
C PRO A 183 10.35 -0.71 -12.13
N LEU A 184 9.26 -0.14 -11.61
CA LEU A 184 8.05 0.15 -12.39
C LEU A 184 8.30 1.27 -13.40
N ILE A 185 8.98 2.35 -12.98
CA ILE A 185 9.36 3.45 -13.86
C ILE A 185 10.31 2.97 -14.95
N MET A 186 11.31 2.16 -14.58
CA MET A 186 12.26 1.59 -15.53
C MET A 186 11.57 0.76 -16.61
N GLU A 187 10.68 -0.17 -16.22
CA GLU A 187 9.94 -1.01 -17.16
C GLU A 187 9.05 -0.20 -18.11
N GLU A 188 8.27 0.74 -17.57
CA GLU A 188 7.33 1.54 -18.36
C GLU A 188 8.03 2.43 -19.37
N TYR A 189 9.21 2.95 -19.06
CA TYR A 189 9.99 3.77 -19.99
C TYR A 189 10.83 2.97 -20.98
N GLN A 190 11.29 1.77 -20.61
CA GLN A 190 12.07 0.92 -21.52
C GLN A 190 11.17 0.18 -22.53
N SER A 191 9.99 -0.25 -22.10
CA SER A 191 9.11 -1.13 -22.91
C SER A 191 7.61 -0.87 -22.81
N GLY A 192 7.16 -0.05 -21.86
CA GLY A 192 5.75 0.23 -21.63
C GLY A 192 5.27 1.55 -22.23
N GLN A 193 4.37 2.23 -21.51
CA GLN A 193 3.67 3.44 -21.95
C GLN A 193 4.32 4.74 -21.44
N GLY A 194 5.50 4.66 -20.80
CA GLY A 194 6.14 5.80 -20.15
C GLY A 194 5.25 6.39 -19.05
N LEU A 195 5.16 7.73 -18.96
CA LEU A 195 4.35 8.40 -17.94
C LEU A 195 2.87 8.00 -17.96
N GLU A 196 2.30 7.64 -19.12
CA GLU A 196 0.89 7.27 -19.21
C GLU A 196 0.57 6.04 -18.35
N GLY A 197 1.49 5.07 -18.29
CA GLY A 197 1.42 3.87 -17.45
C GLY A 197 1.84 4.09 -15.99
N LEU A 198 2.13 5.34 -15.59
CA LEU A 198 2.68 5.67 -14.27
C LEU A 198 1.95 6.83 -13.58
N LYS A 199 0.84 7.34 -14.13
CA LYS A 199 0.21 8.58 -13.67
C LYS A 199 -0.12 8.58 -12.17
N LYS A 200 -0.70 7.49 -11.67
CA LYS A 200 -1.04 7.33 -10.24
C LYS A 200 0.20 7.12 -9.40
N ILE A 201 1.17 6.32 -9.86
CA ILE A 201 2.47 6.18 -9.19
C ILE A 201 3.18 7.53 -9.04
N THR A 202 3.29 8.31 -10.12
CA THR A 202 3.85 9.67 -10.09
C THR A 202 3.06 10.58 -9.16
N GLN A 203 1.74 10.51 -9.19
CA GLN A 203 0.87 11.28 -8.28
C GLN A 203 1.10 10.91 -6.80
N LEU A 204 1.32 9.63 -6.48
CA LEU A 204 1.67 9.16 -5.14
C LEU A 204 3.04 9.67 -4.68
N CYS A 205 4.04 9.63 -5.56
CA CYS A 205 5.38 10.16 -5.28
C CYS A 205 5.35 11.68 -5.06
N TYR A 206 4.60 12.42 -5.89
CA TYR A 206 4.38 13.86 -5.72
C TYR A 206 3.65 14.18 -4.40
N GLN A 207 2.57 13.45 -4.09
CA GLN A 207 1.82 13.57 -2.85
C GLN A 207 2.74 13.34 -1.63
N SER A 208 3.59 12.31 -1.70
CA SER A 208 4.57 11.99 -0.65
C SER A 208 5.60 13.09 -0.48
N ALA A 209 6.18 13.59 -1.57
CA ALA A 209 7.14 14.69 -1.54
C ALA A 209 6.59 15.93 -0.84
N VAL A 210 5.40 16.39 -1.25
CA VAL A 210 4.75 17.57 -0.64
C VAL A 210 4.42 17.30 0.83
N SER A 211 3.85 16.13 1.15
CA SER A 211 3.48 15.78 2.53
C SER A 211 4.69 15.72 3.45
N ASP A 212 5.78 15.13 3.00
CA ASP A 212 7.01 15.00 3.78
C ASP A 212 7.70 16.33 4.00
N ILE A 213 7.68 17.24 3.02
CA ILE A 213 8.19 18.61 3.19
C ILE A 213 7.37 19.33 4.26
N ILE A 214 6.04 19.21 4.25
CA ILE A 214 5.17 19.82 5.26
C ILE A 214 5.48 19.25 6.66
N ASP A 215 5.65 17.94 6.78
CA ASP A 215 5.97 17.25 8.03
C ASP A 215 7.35 17.66 8.56
N LEU A 216 8.37 17.69 7.70
CA LEU A 216 9.72 18.14 8.02
C LEU A 216 9.72 19.60 8.48
N TRP A 217 9.07 20.48 7.72
CA TRP A 217 8.98 21.90 8.05
C TRP A 217 8.29 22.12 9.40
N SER A 218 7.19 21.39 9.62
CA SER A 218 6.43 21.46 10.87
C SER A 218 7.22 20.93 12.05
N THR A 219 7.93 19.82 11.85
CA THR A 219 8.83 19.23 12.85
C THR A 219 9.90 20.24 13.26
N ILE A 220 10.62 20.83 12.31
CA ILE A 220 11.67 21.82 12.56
C ILE A 220 11.11 23.05 13.26
N TRP A 221 10.06 23.66 12.69
CA TRP A 221 9.51 24.92 13.17
C TRP A 221 8.97 24.79 14.59
N PHE A 222 8.18 23.76 14.88
CA PHE A 222 7.60 23.59 16.20
C PHE A 222 8.61 23.06 17.22
N SER A 223 9.60 22.25 16.82
CA SER A 223 10.70 21.84 17.72
C SER A 223 11.60 23.01 18.14
N ALA A 224 11.72 24.03 17.28
CA ALA A 224 12.48 25.23 17.59
C ALA A 224 11.66 26.27 18.37
N ARG A 225 10.34 26.37 18.12
CA ARG A 225 9.49 27.48 18.62
C ARG A 225 8.38 27.09 19.60
N ALA A 226 8.26 25.83 20.01
CA ALA A 226 7.22 25.40 20.93
C ALA A 226 7.22 26.21 22.24
N LYS A 227 6.20 27.06 22.41
CA LYS A 227 5.92 27.78 23.66
C LYS A 227 4.95 27.00 24.55
N GLU A 228 4.09 26.21 23.94
CA GLU A 228 3.10 25.36 24.62
C GLU A 228 3.81 24.12 25.20
N PRO A 229 3.38 23.60 26.37
CA PRO A 229 4.00 22.41 26.97
C PRO A 229 3.99 21.20 26.02
N VAL A 230 2.90 21.03 25.29
CA VAL A 230 2.65 19.95 24.34
C VAL A 230 1.97 20.54 23.12
N ARG A 231 2.46 20.20 21.94
CA ARG A 231 1.76 20.41 20.67
C ARG A 231 1.52 19.07 20.01
N ILE A 232 0.32 18.87 19.52
CA ILE A 232 -0.07 17.65 18.80
C ILE A 232 -0.27 17.95 17.32
N ALA A 233 0.00 16.96 16.48
CA ALA A 233 -0.31 16.97 15.07
C ALA A 233 -1.05 15.69 14.68
N LEU A 234 -1.90 15.80 13.67
CA LEU A 234 -2.78 14.74 13.17
C LEU A 234 -2.47 14.53 11.70
N LYS A 235 -2.21 13.30 11.30
CA LYS A 235 -2.03 12.90 9.91
C LYS A 235 -2.92 11.70 9.60
N LEU A 236 -3.62 11.77 8.48
CA LEU A 236 -4.36 10.66 7.89
C LEU A 236 -3.48 9.95 6.88
N ASP A 237 -3.78 8.67 6.65
CA ASP A 237 -3.25 7.91 5.52
C ASP A 237 -3.78 8.45 4.18
N MET A 238 -5.04 8.88 4.13
CA MET A 238 -5.69 9.41 2.93
C MET A 238 -6.57 10.63 3.20
N GLY A 239 -6.83 11.43 2.17
CA GLY A 239 -7.74 12.58 2.25
C GLY A 239 -9.18 12.27 1.80
N GLU A 240 -9.38 11.13 1.16
CA GLU A 240 -10.68 10.66 0.69
C GLU A 240 -10.84 9.18 0.99
N PHE A 241 -12.01 8.81 1.50
CA PHE A 241 -12.35 7.45 1.89
C PHE A 241 -13.67 7.01 1.26
N SER A 242 -13.84 5.72 1.10
CA SER A 242 -15.14 5.09 0.82
C SER A 242 -15.75 4.50 2.10
N PRO A 243 -17.07 4.28 2.16
CA PRO A 243 -17.64 3.38 3.16
C PRO A 243 -16.89 2.05 3.22
N LYS A 244 -16.69 1.51 4.43
CA LYS A 244 -15.92 0.29 4.72
C LYS A 244 -14.40 0.40 4.58
N ASP A 245 -13.88 1.52 4.08
CA ASP A 245 -12.45 1.79 4.22
C ASP A 245 -12.08 1.88 5.71
N VAL A 246 -10.83 1.60 6.03
CA VAL A 246 -10.28 1.88 7.36
C VAL A 246 -9.53 3.20 7.29
N LEU A 247 -9.98 4.16 8.09
CA LEU A 247 -9.27 5.40 8.34
C LEU A 247 -8.16 5.14 9.35
N SER A 248 -6.91 5.44 8.97
CA SER A 248 -5.77 5.42 9.88
C SER A 248 -5.35 6.83 10.27
N LEU A 249 -5.54 7.16 11.55
CA LEU A 249 -5.19 8.45 12.12
C LEU A 249 -3.94 8.33 12.97
N GLN A 250 -2.88 8.99 12.52
CA GLN A 250 -1.64 9.15 13.25
C GLN A 250 -1.68 10.41 14.12
N VAL A 251 -1.39 10.24 15.41
CA VAL A 251 -1.23 11.35 16.37
C VAL A 251 0.22 11.40 16.81
N SER A 252 0.87 12.53 16.55
CA SER A 252 2.25 12.80 16.96
C SER A 252 2.31 14.03 17.86
N SER A 253 3.40 14.19 18.62
CA SER A 253 3.54 15.33 19.54
C SER A 253 4.97 15.83 19.68
N ILE A 254 5.11 17.15 19.81
CA ILE A 254 6.34 17.82 20.25
C ILE A 254 6.10 18.37 21.65
N VAL A 255 7.06 18.13 22.54
CA VAL A 255 6.96 18.46 23.96
C VAL A 255 8.05 19.44 24.32
N SER A 256 7.67 20.63 24.78
CA SER A 256 8.63 21.60 25.31
C SER A 256 8.86 21.45 26.81
N ARG A 257 7.91 20.81 27.54
CA ARG A 257 8.00 20.55 28.99
C ARG A 257 7.43 19.16 29.33
N PRO A 258 8.23 18.21 29.82
CA PRO A 258 7.86 16.79 29.94
C PRO A 258 6.88 16.45 31.09
N CYS A 259 6.13 17.42 31.66
CA CYS A 259 5.37 17.19 32.89
C CYS A 259 3.84 17.24 32.74
N LEU A 260 3.30 17.36 31.52
CA LEU A 260 1.85 17.39 31.35
C LEU A 260 1.29 15.96 31.27
N MET A 261 0.48 15.55 32.25
CA MET A 261 -0.39 14.39 32.13
C MET A 261 -1.79 14.85 31.74
N GLY A 262 -2.32 14.31 30.65
CA GLY A 262 -3.66 14.63 30.16
C GLY A 262 -4.33 13.46 29.46
N ASP A 263 -5.60 13.60 29.18
CA ASP A 263 -6.35 12.66 28.35
C ASP A 263 -6.38 13.18 26.90
N LEU A 264 -6.05 12.32 25.94
CA LEU A 264 -6.14 12.63 24.51
C LEU A 264 -7.54 12.28 24.02
N TYR A 265 -8.25 13.27 23.49
CA TYR A 265 -9.53 13.10 22.80
C TYR A 265 -9.34 13.35 21.31
N LEU A 266 -9.97 12.51 20.49
CA LEU A 266 -10.08 12.70 19.05
C LEU A 266 -11.56 12.84 18.72
N MET A 267 -11.89 13.91 18.01
CA MET A 267 -13.26 14.28 17.68
C MET A 267 -13.42 14.33 16.17
N LEU A 268 -14.46 13.68 15.67
CA LEU A 268 -14.97 13.83 14.32
C LEU A 268 -16.11 14.85 14.36
N GLN A 269 -16.00 15.90 13.56
CA GLN A 269 -17.06 16.89 13.40
C GLN A 269 -17.55 16.86 11.95
N ASP A 270 -18.85 16.62 11.75
CA ASP A 270 -19.45 16.70 10.42
C ASP A 270 -19.77 18.15 10.01
N GLU A 271 -20.20 18.33 8.76
CA GLU A 271 -20.62 19.62 8.20
C GLU A 271 -21.77 20.31 8.97
N ASN A 272 -22.57 19.56 9.73
CA ASN A 272 -23.67 20.09 10.56
C ASN A 272 -23.20 20.48 11.97
N GLY A 273 -21.92 20.28 12.29
CA GLY A 273 -21.34 20.51 13.60
C GLY A 273 -21.63 19.39 14.61
N THR A 274 -22.11 18.24 14.16
CA THR A 274 -22.30 17.05 15.02
C THR A 274 -20.93 16.50 15.40
N VAL A 275 -20.68 16.37 16.70
CA VAL A 275 -19.40 15.87 17.22
C VAL A 275 -19.54 14.42 17.67
N THR A 276 -18.62 13.58 17.20
CA THR A 276 -18.47 12.19 17.61
C THR A 276 -17.04 11.96 18.09
N TYR A 277 -16.86 11.24 19.20
CA TYR A 277 -15.56 10.94 19.78
C TYR A 277 -15.05 9.57 19.34
N LEU A 278 -13.76 9.46 19.07
CA LEU A 278 -13.09 8.20 18.78
C LEU A 278 -12.55 7.56 20.06
N SER A 279 -13.01 6.35 20.33
CA SER A 279 -12.48 5.51 21.41
C SER A 279 -11.09 4.94 21.05
N PRO A 280 -10.36 4.35 22.03
CA PRO A 280 -9.06 3.73 21.77
C PRO A 280 -9.09 2.59 20.75
N SER A 281 -10.25 1.97 20.54
CA SER A 281 -10.47 0.90 19.56
C SER A 281 -11.10 1.41 18.26
N GLY A 282 -11.06 2.72 18.00
CA GLY A 282 -11.61 3.34 16.79
C GLY A 282 -13.13 3.43 16.72
N ARG A 283 -13.87 3.01 17.76
CA ARG A 283 -15.34 3.11 17.77
C ARG A 283 -15.78 4.55 18.03
N CYS A 284 -16.79 4.98 17.28
CA CYS A 284 -17.48 6.25 17.42
C CYS A 284 -18.40 6.28 18.67
N SER A 285 -18.42 7.40 19.39
CA SER A 285 -19.27 7.64 20.56
C SER A 285 -19.74 9.09 20.63
N GLU A 286 -21.02 9.33 20.91
CA GLU A 286 -21.55 10.68 21.20
C GLU A 286 -21.09 11.20 22.57
N THR A 287 -20.79 10.29 23.50
CA THR A 287 -20.24 10.65 24.81
C THR A 287 -18.73 10.83 24.70
N PRO A 288 -18.13 11.87 25.32
CA PRO A 288 -16.69 12.04 25.34
C PRO A 288 -15.98 10.82 25.91
N LEU A 289 -15.15 10.20 25.07
CA LEU A 289 -14.28 9.09 25.45
C LEU A 289 -12.85 9.42 25.02
N PRO A 290 -11.87 9.33 25.92
CA PRO A 290 -10.48 9.59 25.55
C PRO A 290 -9.97 8.46 24.67
N ALA A 291 -9.40 8.83 23.53
CA ALA A 291 -8.67 7.94 22.64
C ALA A 291 -7.44 7.34 23.35
N ARG A 292 -6.82 8.10 24.27
CA ARG A 292 -5.82 7.62 25.23
C ARG A 292 -6.00 8.33 26.57
N ALA A 293 -6.28 7.56 27.62
CA ALA A 293 -6.36 8.08 28.99
C ALA A 293 -4.96 8.16 29.62
N LYS A 294 -4.73 9.18 30.46
CA LYS A 294 -3.44 9.44 31.14
C LYS A 294 -2.27 9.47 30.17
N TRP A 295 -2.50 9.98 28.97
CA TRP A 295 -1.47 10.10 27.95
C TRP A 295 -0.35 11.02 28.43
N HIS A 296 0.87 10.52 28.31
CA HIS A 296 2.07 11.24 28.64
C HIS A 296 2.86 11.46 27.35
N PRO A 297 2.69 12.61 26.67
CA PRO A 297 3.48 12.90 25.50
C PRO A 297 4.94 13.04 25.97
N MET A 298 5.78 12.10 25.55
CA MET A 298 7.23 12.14 25.74
C MET A 298 7.85 12.57 24.41
N THR A 299 9.04 13.16 24.48
CA THR A 299 9.81 13.61 23.30
C THR A 299 10.20 12.49 22.33
N ARG A 300 9.93 11.23 22.67
CA ARG A 300 10.36 10.02 21.95
C ARG A 300 9.30 8.91 21.89
N HIS A 301 8.03 9.30 21.77
CA HIS A 301 6.98 8.31 21.56
C HIS A 301 6.73 8.12 20.08
N LYS A 302 6.73 6.84 19.66
CA LYS A 302 6.13 6.43 18.40
C LYS A 302 4.74 7.06 18.29
N PRO A 303 4.38 7.62 17.12
CA PRO A 303 3.06 8.16 16.91
C PRO A 303 1.98 7.15 17.27
N ILE A 304 0.87 7.64 17.85
CA ILE A 304 -0.27 6.79 18.14
C ILE A 304 -1.06 6.63 16.85
N SER A 305 -1.22 5.38 16.38
CA SER A 305 -2.15 5.07 15.30
C SER A 305 -3.50 4.65 15.88
N ILE A 306 -4.57 5.23 15.36
CA ILE A 306 -5.95 4.85 15.65
C ILE A 306 -6.63 4.52 14.34
N HIS A 307 -7.29 3.37 14.30
CA HIS A 307 -7.92 2.86 13.09
C HIS A 307 -9.42 2.75 13.27
N MET A 308 -10.18 3.22 12.29
CA MET A 308 -11.65 3.20 12.31
C MET A 308 -12.19 2.73 10.97
N GLU A 309 -13.01 1.69 10.96
CA GLU A 309 -13.83 1.36 9.79
C GLU A 309 -14.88 2.45 9.57
N ILE A 310 -14.90 3.04 8.38
CA ILE A 310 -15.86 4.08 7.99
C ILE A 310 -17.26 3.45 7.86
N PRO A 311 -18.25 3.87 8.67
CA PRO A 311 -19.59 3.33 8.58
C PRO A 311 -20.32 3.83 7.32
N ASP A 312 -21.21 3.01 6.75
CA ASP A 312 -22.03 3.39 5.58
C ASP A 312 -22.83 4.68 5.81
N SER A 313 -23.22 4.98 7.05
CA SER A 313 -23.94 6.21 7.43
C SER A 313 -23.16 7.52 7.21
N PHE A 314 -21.86 7.42 6.90
CA PHE A 314 -21.00 8.57 6.64
C PHE A 314 -20.85 8.89 5.15
N GLN A 315 -21.39 8.06 4.25
CA GLN A 315 -21.28 8.27 2.80
C GLN A 315 -21.73 9.68 2.38
N GLY A 316 -20.91 10.35 1.55
CA GLY A 316 -21.19 11.65 0.97
C GLY A 316 -21.02 12.84 1.92
N LYS A 317 -20.31 12.68 3.04
CA LYS A 317 -20.10 13.74 4.05
C LYS A 317 -18.62 14.11 4.16
N ASP A 318 -18.38 15.35 4.55
CA ASP A 318 -17.07 15.84 4.99
C ASP A 318 -16.96 15.79 6.50
N PHE A 319 -15.75 15.48 6.98
CA PHE A 319 -15.43 15.42 8.40
C PHE A 319 -14.14 16.17 8.71
N ASP A 320 -14.18 16.93 9.80
CA ASP A 320 -13.00 17.50 10.43
C ASP A 320 -12.61 16.64 11.64
N VAL A 321 -11.43 16.01 11.62
CA VAL A 321 -10.82 15.35 12.77
C VAL A 321 -10.08 16.40 13.58
N THR A 322 -10.37 16.48 14.87
CA THR A 322 -9.69 17.40 15.79
C THR A 322 -9.13 16.65 16.99
N GLY A 323 -7.90 16.97 17.35
CA GLY A 323 -7.21 16.41 18.51
C GLY A 323 -7.20 17.38 19.69
N LEU A 324 -7.40 16.87 20.90
CA LEU A 324 -7.40 17.65 22.13
C LEU A 324 -6.65 16.92 23.24
N VAL A 325 -5.74 17.62 23.92
CA VAL A 325 -5.11 17.15 25.16
C VAL A 325 -5.75 17.88 26.33
N VAL A 326 -6.55 17.17 27.11
CA VAL A 326 -7.29 17.72 28.24
C VAL A 326 -6.54 17.41 29.53
N PRO A 327 -6.09 18.42 30.30
CA PRO A 327 -5.44 18.18 31.59
C PRO A 327 -6.36 17.40 32.53
N LYS A 328 -5.77 16.50 33.32
CA LYS A 328 -6.52 15.65 34.25
C LYS A 328 -7.48 16.48 35.13
N GLY A 329 -8.76 16.10 35.12
CA GLY A 329 -9.82 16.73 35.92
C GLY A 329 -10.45 17.98 35.30
N GLN A 330 -10.10 18.35 34.07
CA GLN A 330 -10.78 19.39 33.31
C GLN A 330 -11.86 18.80 32.39
N ASP A 331 -12.86 19.61 32.06
CA ASP A 331 -13.99 19.22 31.22
C ASP A 331 -13.65 19.44 29.75
N VAL A 332 -13.71 18.39 28.92
CA VAL A 332 -13.43 18.46 27.48
C VAL A 332 -14.18 19.60 26.76
N ALA A 333 -15.35 20.01 27.25
CA ALA A 333 -16.16 21.07 26.66
C ALA A 333 -15.70 22.49 27.03
N PHE A 334 -14.85 22.66 28.05
CA PHE A 334 -14.48 23.96 28.58
C PHE A 334 -12.98 24.05 28.91
N GLY A 335 -12.25 24.91 28.19
CA GLY A 335 -10.88 25.24 28.57
C GLY A 335 -10.11 26.05 27.55
N PRO A 336 -8.94 26.61 27.93
CA PRO A 336 -8.08 27.37 27.02
C PRO A 336 -7.46 26.51 25.91
N TYR A 337 -7.43 25.18 26.04
CA TYR A 337 -6.96 24.25 24.99
C TYR A 337 -7.86 24.21 23.75
N LEU A 338 -9.02 24.84 23.80
CA LEU A 338 -9.96 24.86 22.69
C LEU A 338 -9.60 25.85 21.57
N SER A 339 -8.69 26.81 21.80
CA SER A 339 -8.37 27.88 20.84
C SER A 339 -7.31 27.54 19.80
N ASN A 340 -6.59 26.43 19.96
CA ASN A 340 -5.52 26.01 19.05
C ASN A 340 -5.53 24.48 18.90
N ARG A 341 -6.50 23.97 18.16
CA ARG A 341 -6.68 22.53 17.95
C ARG A 341 -6.12 22.15 16.58
N PRO A 342 -5.20 21.18 16.47
CA PRO A 342 -4.88 20.63 15.16
C PRO A 342 -6.14 20.00 14.59
N GLY A 343 -6.41 20.31 13.32
CA GLY A 343 -7.52 19.77 12.56
C GLY A 343 -7.01 19.20 11.25
N VAL A 344 -7.58 18.08 10.83
CA VAL A 344 -7.41 17.55 9.47
C VAL A 344 -8.78 17.22 8.92
N ARG A 345 -9.01 17.58 7.66
CA ARG A 345 -10.27 17.32 6.96
C ARG A 345 -10.14 16.10 6.06
N PHE A 346 -11.20 15.33 5.95
CA PHE A 346 -11.32 14.29 4.93
C PHE A 346 -12.75 14.21 4.37
N HIS A 347 -12.85 13.69 3.15
CA HIS A 347 -14.12 13.44 2.48
C HIS A 347 -14.45 11.94 2.51
N ILE A 348 -15.72 11.59 2.69
CA ILE A 348 -16.18 10.22 2.44
C ILE A 348 -17.01 10.24 1.16
N GLY A 349 -16.40 9.73 0.10
CA GLY A 349 -16.96 9.67 -1.24
C GLY A 349 -18.04 8.61 -1.38
N LYS A 350 -18.22 8.15 -2.62
CA LYS A 350 -19.11 7.03 -2.92
C LYS A 350 -18.48 5.71 -2.47
N LYS A 351 -19.23 4.62 -2.61
CA LYS A 351 -18.64 3.29 -2.41
C LYS A 351 -17.57 3.11 -3.48
N ALA A 352 -16.40 2.66 -3.06
CA ALA A 352 -15.33 2.31 -3.96
C ALA A 352 -15.86 1.28 -4.98
N PHE A 353 -15.46 1.43 -6.24
CA PHE A 353 -15.78 0.54 -7.33
C PHE A 353 -17.23 0.62 -7.86
N ASP A 354 -17.97 1.69 -7.54
CA ASP A 354 -19.26 1.99 -8.19
C ASP A 354 -19.12 2.12 -9.73
N ASN A 355 -17.90 2.37 -10.25
CA ASN A 355 -17.60 2.37 -11.69
C ASN A 355 -16.20 1.78 -11.99
N LEU A 356 -16.05 0.48 -11.78
CA LEU A 356 -14.79 -0.26 -11.97
C LEU A 356 -14.06 0.11 -13.28
N GLY A 357 -14.78 0.13 -14.40
CA GLY A 357 -14.20 0.38 -15.72
C GLY A 357 -13.64 1.80 -15.94
N LYS A 358 -13.95 2.76 -15.07
CA LYS A 358 -13.40 4.13 -15.11
C LYS A 358 -12.42 4.42 -13.99
N GLU A 359 -12.52 3.68 -12.89
CA GLU A 359 -11.76 3.93 -11.66
C GLU A 359 -10.45 3.15 -11.63
N ILE A 360 -10.37 2.00 -12.34
CA ILE A 360 -9.16 1.16 -12.36
C ILE A 360 -8.27 1.50 -13.58
N THR A 361 -7.04 1.96 -13.31
CA THR A 361 -5.98 2.21 -14.30
C THR A 361 -5.07 0.99 -14.47
N GLU A 362 -4.43 0.85 -15.64
CA GLU A 362 -3.61 -0.31 -16.01
C GLU A 362 -2.20 -0.33 -15.39
N GLU A 363 -1.95 0.52 -14.40
CA GLU A 363 -0.60 0.72 -13.87
C GLU A 363 -0.05 -0.53 -13.17
N PRO A 364 1.26 -0.77 -13.28
CA PRO A 364 1.86 -1.94 -12.69
C PRO A 364 1.90 -1.89 -11.15
N TYR A 365 2.12 -3.07 -10.58
CA TYR A 365 2.34 -3.25 -9.15
C TYR A 365 3.58 -4.10 -8.88
N LEU A 366 4.35 -3.72 -7.86
CA LEU A 366 5.52 -4.47 -7.42
C LEU A 366 5.11 -5.51 -6.38
N PHE A 367 4.87 -6.74 -6.84
CA PHE A 367 4.42 -7.84 -6.00
C PHE A 367 5.60 -8.60 -5.38
N LEU A 368 5.57 -8.82 -4.06
CA LEU A 368 6.60 -9.60 -3.38
C LEU A 368 6.27 -11.09 -3.41
N SER A 369 6.93 -11.84 -4.29
CA SER A 369 6.87 -13.31 -4.33
C SER A 369 7.74 -13.94 -3.24
N ALA A 370 7.25 -15.03 -2.67
CA ALA A 370 7.99 -15.92 -1.77
C ALA A 370 7.68 -17.39 -2.05
N SER A 371 8.66 -18.25 -1.88
CA SER A 371 8.58 -19.68 -2.18
C SER A 371 8.93 -20.49 -0.94
N GLY A 372 8.16 -20.30 0.13
CA GLY A 372 8.40 -20.92 1.43
C GLY A 372 9.55 -20.25 2.20
N SER A 373 10.00 -20.89 3.28
CA SER A 373 10.95 -20.30 4.24
C SER A 373 12.42 -20.30 3.79
N SER A 374 12.76 -21.00 2.71
CA SER A 374 14.16 -21.23 2.31
C SER A 374 14.65 -20.36 1.16
N GLU A 375 13.76 -19.78 0.36
CA GLU A 375 14.14 -18.92 -0.76
C GLU A 375 13.95 -17.45 -0.40
N PRO A 376 14.92 -16.57 -0.73
CA PRO A 376 14.76 -15.15 -0.52
C PRO A 376 13.55 -14.66 -1.31
N ALA A 377 12.81 -13.72 -0.70
CA ALA A 377 11.70 -13.08 -1.38
C ALA A 377 12.20 -12.39 -2.66
N ARG A 378 11.35 -12.36 -3.68
CA ARG A 378 11.63 -11.78 -4.99
C ARG A 378 10.55 -10.78 -5.32
N GLN A 379 10.91 -9.67 -5.95
CA GLN A 379 9.92 -8.71 -6.43
C GLN A 379 9.56 -9.03 -7.88
N LEU A 380 8.27 -9.06 -8.20
CA LEU A 380 7.72 -9.29 -9.53
C LEU A 380 6.96 -8.04 -9.95
N VAL A 381 7.23 -7.50 -11.14
CA VAL A 381 6.37 -6.46 -11.70
C VAL A 381 5.17 -7.11 -12.38
N ILE A 382 4.02 -6.93 -11.76
CA ILE A 382 2.76 -7.50 -12.26
C ILE A 382 1.92 -6.42 -12.93
N HIS A 383 1.23 -6.82 -14.00
CA HIS A 383 0.36 -5.99 -14.83
C HIS A 383 -1.08 -6.50 -14.76
N SER A 384 -2.02 -5.68 -15.24
CA SER A 384 -3.43 -6.07 -15.33
C SER A 384 -3.57 -7.49 -15.90
N TRP A 385 -4.46 -8.28 -15.33
CA TRP A 385 -4.77 -9.67 -15.67
C TRP A 385 -3.72 -10.72 -15.28
N ASP A 386 -2.60 -10.33 -14.68
CA ASP A 386 -1.70 -11.31 -14.05
C ASP A 386 -2.39 -12.02 -12.88
N LEU A 387 -2.10 -13.32 -12.77
CA LEU A 387 -2.66 -14.19 -11.75
C LEU A 387 -1.74 -14.27 -10.55
N ILE A 388 -2.25 -13.94 -9.37
CA ILE A 388 -1.55 -14.01 -8.10
C ILE A 388 -1.94 -15.32 -7.43
N PHE A 389 -0.97 -16.17 -7.11
CA PHE A 389 -1.18 -17.46 -6.46
C PHE A 389 -0.70 -17.40 -5.03
N LEU A 390 -1.56 -17.80 -4.09
CA LEU A 390 -1.29 -17.80 -2.67
C LEU A 390 -1.42 -19.22 -2.10
N GLY A 391 -0.48 -19.61 -1.25
CA GLY A 391 -0.47 -20.92 -0.58
C GLY A 391 -1.00 -20.84 0.84
N ASP A 392 -0.33 -21.54 1.77
CA ASP A 392 -0.76 -21.56 3.16
C ASP A 392 -0.35 -20.27 3.90
N LYS A 393 -1.21 -19.81 4.80
CA LYS A 393 -0.85 -18.76 5.76
C LYS A 393 0.18 -19.29 6.77
N ALA A 394 1.15 -18.48 7.14
CA ALA A 394 2.03 -18.69 8.28
C ALA A 394 1.20 -18.57 9.55
N GLU A 395 0.60 -19.69 9.95
CA GLU A 395 -0.08 -19.95 11.23
C GLU A 395 -0.66 -18.70 11.91
N SER A 396 -1.94 -18.39 11.72
CA SER A 396 -2.61 -17.51 12.69
C SER A 396 -2.90 -18.36 13.94
N PRO A 397 -2.22 -18.13 15.08
CA PRO A 397 -2.37 -18.97 16.29
C PRO A 397 -3.78 -18.91 16.91
N LEU A 398 -4.71 -18.11 16.37
CA LEU A 398 -6.01 -17.80 16.96
C LEU A 398 -7.22 -18.27 16.14
N GLU A 399 -7.05 -18.79 14.92
CA GLU A 399 -8.17 -19.32 14.11
C GLU A 399 -8.03 -20.83 13.90
N LYS A 400 -7.90 -21.59 15.00
CA LYS A 400 -8.17 -23.04 15.04
C LYS A 400 -9.68 -23.35 14.89
N GLY A 401 -10.39 -22.56 14.09
CA GLY A 401 -11.81 -22.65 13.80
C GLY A 401 -12.04 -23.02 12.32
N GLU A 402 -13.24 -23.54 12.06
CA GLU A 402 -13.71 -24.27 10.86
C GLU A 402 -13.23 -23.83 9.46
N GLU A 403 -12.84 -22.58 9.23
CA GLU A 403 -12.41 -22.09 7.90
C GLU A 403 -11.05 -22.63 7.46
N SER A 404 -10.10 -22.86 8.38
CA SER A 404 -8.76 -23.37 8.03
C SER A 404 -8.76 -24.78 7.43
N SER A 405 -9.90 -25.49 7.51
CA SER A 405 -10.02 -26.87 7.06
C SER A 405 -10.29 -26.98 5.57
N LEU A 406 -11.00 -26.02 4.94
CA LEU A 406 -11.32 -26.10 3.52
C LEU A 406 -10.11 -25.85 2.62
N ASP A 407 -9.26 -24.90 3.00
CA ASP A 407 -8.05 -24.59 2.24
C ASP A 407 -7.12 -25.82 2.13
N LEU A 408 -7.18 -26.75 3.09
CA LEU A 408 -6.42 -28.00 3.05
C LEU A 408 -6.90 -28.96 1.94
N PHE A 409 -8.14 -28.82 1.45
CA PHE A 409 -8.67 -29.65 0.36
C PHE A 409 -8.14 -29.25 -1.01
N ALA A 410 -7.74 -27.99 -1.22
CA ALA A 410 -7.34 -27.47 -2.53
C ALA A 410 -5.91 -27.92 -2.92
N PRO A 411 -5.69 -28.93 -3.78
CA PRO A 411 -4.39 -29.61 -3.85
C PRO A 411 -3.18 -28.73 -4.22
N GLY A 412 -2.02 -29.07 -3.64
CA GLY A 412 -0.70 -28.57 -4.01
C GLY A 412 -0.19 -27.36 -3.20
N LYS A 413 0.74 -26.61 -3.78
CA LYS A 413 1.48 -25.50 -3.12
C LYS A 413 0.64 -24.23 -2.96
N PHE A 414 -0.29 -24.00 -3.89
CA PHE A 414 -1.17 -22.85 -3.91
C PHE A 414 -2.60 -23.31 -3.66
N ARG A 415 -3.24 -22.66 -2.70
CA ARG A 415 -4.63 -22.93 -2.27
C ARG A 415 -5.61 -21.90 -2.83
N HIS A 416 -5.09 -20.78 -3.33
CA HIS A 416 -5.88 -19.64 -3.73
C HIS A 416 -5.28 -18.92 -4.92
N VAL A 417 -6.14 -18.30 -5.73
CA VAL A 417 -5.74 -17.48 -6.89
C VAL A 417 -6.58 -16.21 -6.95
N MET A 418 -5.90 -15.10 -7.20
CA MET A 418 -6.49 -13.77 -7.43
C MET A 418 -6.05 -13.27 -8.79
N MET A 419 -6.69 -12.21 -9.28
CA MET A 419 -6.31 -11.55 -10.53
C MET A 419 -6.07 -10.07 -10.29
N TYR A 420 -4.87 -9.58 -10.60
CA TYR A 420 -4.58 -8.14 -10.49
C TYR A 420 -5.33 -7.38 -11.58
N LEU A 421 -6.04 -6.31 -11.21
CA LEU A 421 -6.84 -5.53 -12.16
C LEU A 421 -6.20 -4.19 -12.53
N GLY A 422 -5.26 -3.69 -11.71
CA GLY A 422 -4.67 -2.36 -11.86
C GLY A 422 -4.72 -1.54 -10.58
N ARG A 423 -4.70 -0.20 -10.69
CA ARG A 423 -4.78 0.72 -9.53
C ARG A 423 -6.08 1.49 -9.51
N ASP A 424 -6.63 1.74 -8.33
CA ASP A 424 -7.85 2.53 -8.18
C ASP A 424 -7.62 4.04 -8.42
N ALA A 425 -8.68 4.85 -8.23
CA ALA A 425 -8.62 6.29 -8.43
C ALA A 425 -7.60 7.00 -7.52
N TRP A 426 -7.22 6.37 -6.40
CA TRP A 426 -6.23 6.86 -5.44
C TRP A 426 -4.85 6.24 -5.65
N GLY A 427 -4.68 5.39 -6.67
CA GLY A 427 -3.42 4.75 -6.98
C GLY A 427 -3.15 3.49 -6.16
N ARG A 428 -4.13 2.96 -5.41
CA ARG A 428 -3.92 1.72 -4.65
C ARG A 428 -4.08 0.50 -5.56
N PRO A 429 -3.19 -0.49 -5.48
CA PRO A 429 -3.28 -1.70 -6.30
C PRO A 429 -4.52 -2.52 -5.91
N VAL A 430 -5.26 -3.02 -6.90
CA VAL A 430 -6.52 -3.74 -6.73
C VAL A 430 -6.45 -5.12 -7.39
N ALA A 431 -6.92 -6.13 -6.67
CA ALA A 431 -7.09 -7.48 -7.18
C ALA A 431 -8.54 -7.96 -7.01
N LEU A 432 -8.97 -8.81 -7.94
CA LEU A 432 -10.23 -9.53 -7.90
C LEU A 432 -10.05 -10.86 -7.18
N ASP A 433 -10.99 -11.18 -6.30
CA ASP A 433 -10.90 -12.37 -5.46
C ASP A 433 -12.26 -12.94 -5.01
N PHE A 434 -12.24 -14.16 -4.46
CA PHE A 434 -13.31 -14.73 -3.64
C PHE A 434 -12.92 -14.76 -2.16
N ALA A 435 -13.59 -13.94 -1.35
CA ALA A 435 -13.36 -13.86 0.09
C ALA A 435 -14.16 -14.93 0.85
N GLY A 436 -13.80 -16.21 0.66
CA GLY A 436 -14.50 -17.31 1.31
C GLY A 436 -16.01 -17.26 1.03
N LEU A 437 -16.84 -17.26 2.08
CA LEU A 437 -18.30 -17.29 1.93
C LEU A 437 -18.94 -15.97 1.48
N ASP A 438 -18.21 -14.85 1.54
CA ASP A 438 -18.75 -13.54 1.18
C ASP A 438 -18.86 -13.32 -0.33
N GLY A 439 -18.34 -14.27 -1.13
CA GLY A 439 -18.45 -14.28 -2.58
C GLY A 439 -17.35 -13.48 -3.27
N LEU A 440 -17.62 -13.05 -4.50
CA LEU A 440 -16.71 -12.23 -5.30
C LEU A 440 -16.54 -10.84 -4.67
N VAL A 441 -15.30 -10.42 -4.48
CA VAL A 441 -14.95 -9.10 -3.94
C VAL A 441 -13.74 -8.50 -4.65
N LEU A 442 -13.53 -7.20 -4.45
CA LEU A 442 -12.31 -6.51 -4.82
C LEU A 442 -11.51 -6.21 -3.57
N PHE A 443 -10.23 -6.57 -3.60
CA PHE A 443 -9.29 -6.26 -2.55
C PHE A 443 -8.30 -5.21 -3.00
N ARG A 444 -7.97 -4.31 -2.07
CA ARG A 444 -6.77 -3.50 -2.19
C ARG A 444 -5.60 -4.31 -1.68
N LEU A 445 -4.58 -4.41 -2.53
CA LEU A 445 -3.29 -4.98 -2.16
C LEU A 445 -2.51 -3.91 -1.36
N PRO A 446 -1.57 -4.32 -0.49
CA PRO A 446 -0.70 -3.37 0.21
C PRO A 446 0.10 -2.54 -0.81
N GLU A 447 0.10 -1.21 -0.67
CA GLU A 447 0.79 -0.29 -1.59
C GLU A 447 2.29 -0.61 -1.66
N SER A 448 2.88 -0.95 -0.52
CA SER A 448 4.29 -1.28 -0.42
C SER A 448 4.54 -2.38 0.62
N ILE A 449 5.66 -3.09 0.46
CA ILE A 449 6.17 -4.04 1.47
C ILE A 449 6.77 -3.34 2.70
N TYR A 450 6.92 -2.01 2.64
CA TYR A 450 7.64 -1.18 3.60
C TYR A 450 6.70 -0.59 4.65
N GLU A 451 5.41 -0.48 4.33
CA GLU A 451 4.41 -0.04 5.26
C GLU A 451 4.10 -1.15 6.25
N THR A 452 4.77 -1.09 7.40
CA THR A 452 4.46 -1.89 8.60
C THR A 452 3.22 -1.37 9.31
N THR A 453 2.36 -0.59 8.65
CA THR A 453 1.09 -0.15 9.22
C THR A 453 0.37 -1.43 9.67
N PRO A 454 0.15 -1.61 10.99
CA PRO A 454 -0.37 -2.87 11.49
C PRO A 454 -1.66 -3.16 10.75
N PHE A 455 -1.72 -4.29 10.06
CA PHE A 455 -2.92 -4.74 9.38
C PHE A 455 -4.07 -4.66 10.40
N VAL A 456 -5.01 -3.76 10.16
CA VAL A 456 -6.13 -3.59 11.06
C VAL A 456 -7.09 -4.72 10.77
N LYS A 457 -6.89 -5.84 11.47
CA LYS A 457 -7.71 -7.03 11.37
C LYS A 457 -9.19 -6.64 11.47
N GLY A 458 -9.88 -6.53 10.32
CA GLY A 458 -11.27 -6.08 10.25
C GLY A 458 -11.64 -5.18 9.06
N SER A 459 -10.71 -4.50 8.35
CA SER A 459 -11.08 -3.94 7.04
C SER A 459 -11.42 -5.08 6.10
N SER A 460 -12.67 -5.19 5.68
CA SER A 460 -13.12 -6.24 4.75
C SER A 460 -12.53 -6.11 3.33
N GLN A 461 -11.56 -5.21 3.11
CA GLN A 461 -11.08 -4.81 1.79
C GLN A 461 -9.56 -4.73 1.63
N GLU A 462 -8.76 -4.98 2.67
CA GLU A 462 -7.30 -5.09 2.54
C GLU A 462 -6.86 -6.55 2.76
N TYR A 463 -5.95 -7.02 1.92
CA TYR A 463 -5.50 -8.41 1.94
C TYR A 463 -4.07 -8.50 2.49
N ASP A 464 -3.87 -9.20 3.62
CA ASP A 464 -2.52 -9.45 4.16
C ASP A 464 -1.82 -10.54 3.33
N LEU A 465 -1.20 -10.12 2.23
CA LEU A 465 -0.40 -10.99 1.36
C LEU A 465 0.84 -11.55 2.09
N PHE A 466 1.34 -10.89 3.12
CA PHE A 466 2.56 -11.28 3.82
C PHE A 466 2.34 -12.42 4.79
N ALA A 467 1.09 -12.61 5.24
CA ALA A 467 0.69 -13.81 5.97
C ALA A 467 0.93 -15.10 5.17
N TYR A 468 1.08 -15.06 3.83
CA TYR A 468 1.20 -16.26 3.01
C TYR A 468 2.66 -16.72 2.82
N LYS A 469 2.95 -17.96 3.23
CA LYS A 469 4.29 -18.60 3.12
C LYS A 469 4.72 -18.76 1.67
N ASN A 470 3.78 -19.17 0.81
CA ASN A 470 3.98 -19.32 -0.61
C ASN A 470 3.13 -18.28 -1.32
N ARG A 471 3.76 -17.45 -2.16
CA ARG A 471 3.07 -16.46 -2.97
C ARG A 471 3.86 -16.17 -4.23
N THR A 472 3.21 -16.20 -5.38
CA THR A 472 3.86 -15.90 -6.66
C THR A 472 2.85 -15.28 -7.62
N ALA A 473 3.33 -14.78 -8.74
CA ALA A 473 2.47 -14.31 -9.81
C ALA A 473 2.91 -14.93 -11.14
N LYS A 474 1.93 -15.16 -12.02
CA LYS A 474 2.15 -15.63 -13.39
C LYS A 474 1.39 -14.76 -14.36
N ARG A 475 1.91 -14.70 -15.58
CA ARG A 475 1.33 -13.92 -16.67
C ARG A 475 0.78 -14.85 -17.73
N LEU A 476 -0.34 -14.48 -18.34
CA LEU A 476 -0.80 -15.16 -19.56
C LEU A 476 0.26 -15.04 -20.65
N ASN A 477 0.44 -16.09 -21.46
CA ASN A 477 1.30 -16.00 -22.63
C ASN A 477 0.87 -14.80 -23.51
N PRO A 478 1.78 -14.22 -24.32
CA PRO A 478 1.49 -12.98 -25.05
C PRO A 478 0.26 -13.04 -25.95
N GLN A 479 -0.06 -14.21 -26.52
CA GLN A 479 -1.22 -14.37 -27.38
C GLN A 479 -2.54 -14.31 -26.59
N ASP A 480 -2.61 -14.99 -25.46
CA ASP A 480 -3.81 -14.99 -24.62
C ASP A 480 -3.97 -13.67 -23.87
N LEU A 481 -2.88 -13.05 -23.41
CA LEU A 481 -2.92 -11.71 -22.83
C LEU A 481 -3.48 -10.69 -23.82
N GLN A 482 -3.06 -10.75 -25.09
CA GLN A 482 -3.62 -9.87 -26.12
C GLN A 482 -5.13 -10.04 -26.28
N ARG A 483 -5.66 -11.27 -26.24
CA ARG A 483 -7.12 -11.53 -26.33
C ARG A 483 -7.87 -10.97 -25.12
N VAL A 484 -7.27 -11.06 -23.94
CA VAL A 484 -7.80 -10.47 -22.72
C VAL A 484 -7.88 -8.95 -22.85
N GLU A 485 -6.83 -8.29 -23.33
CA GLU A 485 -6.85 -6.83 -23.51
C GLU A 485 -7.84 -6.38 -24.58
N GLU A 486 -7.95 -7.11 -25.70
CA GLU A 486 -8.98 -6.87 -26.72
C GLU A 486 -10.40 -7.01 -26.16
N SER A 487 -10.56 -7.80 -25.08
CA SER A 487 -11.82 -8.08 -24.40
C SER A 487 -12.01 -7.32 -23.08
N ARG A 488 -11.08 -6.43 -22.71
CA ARG A 488 -11.04 -5.74 -21.41
C ARG A 488 -12.37 -5.16 -20.98
N ARG A 489 -13.02 -4.38 -21.86
CA ARG A 489 -14.30 -3.74 -21.54
C ARG A 489 -15.40 -4.75 -21.20
N LYS A 490 -15.42 -5.89 -21.89
CA LYS A 490 -16.39 -6.96 -21.66
C LYS A 490 -16.10 -7.66 -20.33
N LEU A 491 -14.83 -7.95 -20.05
CA LEU A 491 -14.39 -8.54 -18.78
C LEU A 491 -14.72 -7.64 -17.59
N MET A 492 -14.31 -6.37 -17.61
CA MET A 492 -14.60 -5.42 -16.53
C MET A 492 -16.10 -5.27 -16.29
N ARG A 493 -16.91 -5.21 -17.36
CA ARG A 493 -18.37 -5.15 -17.22
C ARG A 493 -18.93 -6.43 -16.60
N GLN A 494 -18.37 -7.59 -16.93
CA GLN A 494 -18.81 -8.85 -16.35
C GLN A 494 -18.45 -8.92 -14.86
N ILE A 495 -17.25 -8.48 -14.47
CA ILE A 495 -16.82 -8.39 -13.07
C ILE A 495 -17.78 -7.48 -12.28
N GLU A 496 -18.11 -6.29 -12.79
CA GLU A 496 -19.09 -5.39 -12.16
C GLU A 496 -20.45 -6.09 -11.93
N LEU A 497 -20.97 -6.78 -12.95
CA LEU A 497 -22.24 -7.50 -12.83
C LEU A 497 -22.18 -8.62 -11.78
N ASP A 498 -21.04 -9.27 -11.65
CA ASP A 498 -20.86 -10.39 -10.73
C ASP A 498 -20.72 -9.93 -9.28
N LEU A 499 -20.04 -8.78 -9.07
CA LEU A 499 -19.96 -8.09 -7.79
C LEU A 499 -21.34 -7.58 -7.36
N GLU A 500 -22.10 -6.95 -8.27
CA GLU A 500 -23.47 -6.49 -8.02
C GLU A 500 -24.41 -7.66 -7.67
N ALA A 501 -24.22 -8.82 -8.30
CA ALA A 501 -25.01 -10.02 -8.04
C ALA A 501 -24.64 -10.72 -6.73
N GLY A 502 -23.50 -10.37 -6.10
CA GLY A 502 -22.98 -11.07 -4.93
C GLY A 502 -22.76 -12.55 -5.21
N LEU A 503 -22.07 -12.87 -6.32
CA LEU A 503 -21.87 -14.25 -6.78
C LEU A 503 -21.29 -15.12 -5.64
N PRO A 504 -22.04 -16.11 -5.15
CA PRO A 504 -21.63 -16.85 -3.95
C PRO A 504 -20.47 -17.78 -4.25
N TYR A 505 -19.63 -18.01 -3.23
CA TYR A 505 -18.60 -19.04 -3.31
C TYR A 505 -19.23 -20.44 -3.32
N GLN A 506 -18.71 -21.29 -4.20
CA GLN A 506 -19.10 -22.69 -4.33
C GLN A 506 -18.01 -23.58 -3.78
N VAL A 507 -18.43 -24.54 -2.95
CA VAL A 507 -17.56 -25.64 -2.54
C VAL A 507 -17.42 -26.59 -3.73
N GLU A 508 -16.19 -26.95 -4.07
CA GLU A 508 -15.84 -27.79 -5.22
C GLU A 508 -16.30 -29.26 -5.10
N CYS A 509 -17.13 -29.59 -4.11
CA CYS A 509 -17.73 -30.90 -3.95
C CYS A 509 -19.10 -30.87 -3.25
N TYR A 510 -19.93 -31.88 -3.53
CA TYR A 510 -21.15 -32.17 -2.76
C TYR A 510 -21.31 -33.67 -2.55
N TRP A 511 -22.03 -34.03 -1.49
CA TRP A 511 -22.43 -35.40 -1.24
C TRP A 511 -23.78 -35.71 -1.90
N SER A 512 -23.92 -36.91 -2.46
CA SER A 512 -25.09 -37.40 -3.20
C SER A 512 -26.44 -37.32 -2.47
N GLY A 513 -26.45 -37.13 -1.15
CA GLY A 513 -27.66 -37.24 -0.34
C GLY A 513 -27.95 -38.66 0.15
N ASN A 514 -27.19 -39.66 -0.31
CA ASN A 514 -27.41 -41.06 0.03
C ASN A 514 -26.13 -41.73 0.59
N LEU A 515 -26.18 -42.11 1.88
CA LEU A 515 -24.99 -42.62 2.58
C LEU A 515 -24.59 -44.02 2.08
N TRP A 516 -25.46 -44.65 1.28
CA TRP A 516 -25.23 -45.97 0.73
C TRP A 516 -24.44 -45.97 -0.58
N ASP A 517 -24.52 -44.91 -1.38
CA ASP A 517 -23.70 -44.81 -2.60
C ASP A 517 -22.26 -44.39 -2.31
N LYS A 518 -22.06 -43.72 -1.16
CA LYS A 518 -20.76 -43.26 -0.68
C LYS A 518 -20.00 -42.42 -1.72
N SER A 519 -20.72 -41.65 -2.53
CA SER A 519 -20.13 -40.81 -3.57
C SER A 519 -20.02 -39.36 -3.13
N ILE A 520 -18.86 -38.76 -3.36
CA ILE A 520 -18.61 -37.32 -3.21
C ILE A 520 -18.34 -36.78 -4.61
N HIS A 521 -19.29 -36.03 -5.13
CA HIS A 521 -19.22 -35.48 -6.47
C HIS A 521 -18.43 -34.18 -6.45
N LEU A 522 -17.40 -34.11 -7.26
CA LEU A 522 -16.69 -32.87 -7.55
C LEU A 522 -17.59 -31.94 -8.40
N VAL A 523 -17.43 -30.63 -8.23
CA VAL A 523 -18.24 -29.61 -8.91
C VAL A 523 -17.37 -28.71 -9.78
N ASP A 524 -17.62 -28.77 -11.08
CA ASP A 524 -17.17 -27.81 -12.09
C ASP A 524 -18.43 -27.48 -12.90
N ASP A 525 -19.19 -26.49 -12.45
CA ASP A 525 -20.38 -26.00 -13.15
C ASP A 525 -20.21 -24.56 -13.66
N GLY A 526 -18.96 -24.10 -13.69
CA GLY A 526 -18.60 -22.73 -13.97
C GLY A 526 -19.35 -21.83 -13.01
N ARG A 527 -20.21 -20.94 -13.55
CA ARG A 527 -20.88 -19.89 -12.78
C ARG A 527 -22.33 -20.19 -12.38
N ALA A 528 -22.79 -21.42 -12.53
CA ALA A 528 -24.21 -21.74 -12.44
C ALA A 528 -24.77 -21.74 -11.00
N ASN A 529 -24.00 -22.23 -10.02
CA ASN A 529 -24.45 -22.36 -8.62
C ASN A 529 -23.45 -21.78 -7.61
N GLY A 530 -22.72 -20.75 -8.04
CA GLY A 530 -21.53 -20.23 -7.37
C GLY A 530 -20.26 -20.66 -8.12
N VAL A 531 -19.10 -20.39 -7.56
CA VAL A 531 -17.78 -20.69 -8.16
C VAL A 531 -16.71 -20.77 -7.07
N SER A 532 -15.66 -21.56 -7.30
CA SER A 532 -14.38 -21.36 -6.60
C SER A 532 -13.59 -20.21 -7.24
N CYS A 533 -12.57 -19.69 -6.55
CA CYS A 533 -11.74 -18.62 -7.08
C CYS A 533 -11.11 -19.00 -8.45
N THR A 534 -10.62 -20.24 -8.57
CA THR A 534 -10.02 -20.73 -9.81
C THR A 534 -11.06 -20.88 -10.91
N ASP A 535 -12.19 -21.53 -10.63
CA ASP A 535 -13.22 -21.79 -11.64
C ASP A 535 -13.85 -20.48 -12.14
N TYR A 536 -14.06 -19.51 -11.25
CA TYR A 536 -14.52 -18.19 -11.66
C TYR A 536 -13.57 -17.52 -12.66
N LEU A 537 -12.27 -17.46 -12.34
CA LEU A 537 -11.32 -16.76 -13.20
C LEU A 537 -11.20 -17.45 -14.56
N LEU A 538 -11.20 -18.79 -14.58
CA LEU A 538 -11.21 -19.56 -15.83
C LEU A 538 -12.48 -19.31 -16.64
N GLY A 539 -13.66 -19.41 -16.03
CA GLY A 539 -14.94 -19.15 -16.68
C GLY A 539 -15.09 -17.71 -17.15
N LEU A 540 -14.59 -16.74 -16.39
CA LEU A 540 -14.56 -15.33 -16.75
C LEU A 540 -13.74 -15.13 -18.04
N LEU A 541 -12.52 -15.65 -18.08
CA LEU A 541 -11.61 -15.54 -19.23
C LEU A 541 -12.13 -16.32 -20.44
N GLU A 542 -12.67 -17.52 -20.24
CA GLU A 542 -13.21 -18.34 -21.31
C GLU A 542 -14.44 -17.68 -21.97
N ASP A 543 -15.41 -17.26 -21.16
CA ASP A 543 -16.69 -16.74 -21.64
C ASP A 543 -16.58 -15.32 -22.22
N ASN A 544 -15.63 -14.54 -21.71
CA ASN A 544 -15.53 -13.13 -22.03
C ASN A 544 -14.36 -12.78 -22.95
N ALA A 545 -13.25 -13.54 -22.88
CA ALA A 545 -12.07 -13.30 -23.70
C ALA A 545 -11.71 -14.45 -24.66
N THR A 546 -12.46 -15.56 -24.67
CA THR A 546 -12.14 -16.74 -25.49
C THR A 546 -10.74 -17.29 -25.20
N VAL A 547 -10.33 -17.21 -23.94
CA VAL A 547 -9.05 -17.74 -23.45
C VAL A 547 -9.32 -18.99 -22.63
N CYS A 548 -8.79 -20.14 -23.08
CA CYS A 548 -8.87 -21.40 -22.37
C CYS A 548 -7.52 -21.74 -21.77
N ILE A 549 -7.49 -21.95 -20.46
CA ILE A 549 -6.28 -22.34 -19.74
C ILE A 549 -6.35 -23.84 -19.43
N HIS A 550 -5.57 -24.59 -20.19
CA HIS A 550 -5.48 -26.04 -20.14
C HIS A 550 -4.56 -26.51 -19.01
N GLY A 551 -4.73 -27.77 -18.61
CA GLY A 551 -3.95 -28.38 -17.54
C GLY A 551 -4.21 -27.76 -16.17
N SER A 552 -5.34 -27.06 -16.02
CA SER A 552 -5.76 -26.40 -14.78
C SER A 552 -6.61 -27.31 -13.88
N ARG A 553 -7.08 -28.45 -14.40
CA ARG A 553 -8.01 -29.37 -13.71
C ARG A 553 -7.33 -30.59 -13.10
N MET A 554 -7.82 -31.02 -11.94
CA MET A 554 -7.47 -32.30 -11.32
C MET A 554 -8.71 -33.20 -11.23
N ASN A 555 -8.58 -34.42 -11.74
CA ASN A 555 -9.63 -35.44 -11.62
C ASN A 555 -9.66 -36.08 -10.22
N ALA A 556 -10.73 -36.82 -9.94
CA ALA A 556 -10.97 -37.50 -8.67
C ALA A 556 -9.79 -38.35 -8.22
N VAL A 557 -9.19 -39.13 -9.13
CA VAL A 557 -8.02 -39.98 -8.82
C VAL A 557 -6.82 -39.16 -8.39
N ALA A 558 -6.51 -38.08 -9.11
CA ALA A 558 -5.38 -37.21 -8.78
C ALA A 558 -5.58 -36.49 -7.42
N ILE A 559 -6.82 -36.12 -7.10
CA ILE A 559 -7.16 -35.54 -5.80
C ILE A 559 -7.03 -36.59 -4.69
N GLU A 560 -7.51 -37.82 -4.89
CA GLU A 560 -7.32 -38.92 -3.93
C GLU A 560 -5.84 -39.19 -3.67
N ASP A 561 -5.02 -39.33 -4.73
CA ASP A 561 -3.58 -39.53 -4.63
C ASP A 561 -2.89 -38.38 -3.87
N TYR A 562 -3.33 -37.13 -4.08
CA TYR A 562 -2.86 -35.98 -3.32
C TYR A 562 -3.21 -36.11 -1.84
N ILE A 563 -4.47 -36.40 -1.50
CA ILE A 563 -4.93 -36.54 -0.12
C ILE A 563 -4.12 -37.64 0.59
N PHE A 564 -3.95 -38.80 -0.02
CA PHE A 564 -3.23 -39.93 0.60
C PHE A 564 -1.72 -39.70 0.73
N SER A 565 -1.14 -38.77 -0.04
CA SER A 565 0.27 -38.41 0.06
C SER A 565 0.57 -37.29 1.06
N HIS A 566 -0.46 -36.65 1.64
CA HIS A 566 -0.35 -35.50 2.55
C HIS A 566 -1.09 -35.79 3.88
N PRO A 567 -0.41 -36.37 4.89
CA PRO A 567 -1.03 -36.79 6.15
C PRO A 567 -1.80 -35.69 6.88
N GLU A 568 -1.36 -34.45 6.78
CA GLU A 568 -2.04 -33.27 7.33
C GLU A 568 -3.42 -33.05 6.72
N VAL A 569 -3.59 -33.35 5.42
CA VAL A 569 -4.86 -33.26 4.71
C VAL A 569 -5.79 -34.38 5.18
N LEU A 570 -5.28 -35.63 5.27
CA LEU A 570 -6.07 -36.76 5.79
C LEU A 570 -6.71 -36.48 7.16
N HIS A 571 -5.99 -35.78 8.04
CA HIS A 571 -6.46 -35.46 9.38
C HIS A 571 -7.28 -34.17 9.48
N ALA A 572 -7.40 -33.41 8.39
CA ALA A 572 -8.25 -32.22 8.32
C ALA A 572 -9.70 -32.59 8.63
N LYS A 573 -10.37 -31.76 9.44
CA LYS A 573 -11.76 -31.95 9.83
C LYS A 573 -12.69 -31.36 8.78
N ILE A 574 -13.78 -32.05 8.48
CA ILE A 574 -14.82 -31.48 7.64
C ILE A 574 -15.60 -30.47 8.49
N PRO A 575 -15.66 -29.21 8.08
CA PRO A 575 -16.37 -28.17 8.82
C PRO A 575 -17.84 -28.54 9.04
N SER A 576 -18.41 -28.18 10.19
CA SER A 576 -19.75 -28.64 10.58
C SER A 576 -20.84 -28.30 9.56
N LYS A 577 -20.70 -27.16 8.86
CA LYS A 577 -21.60 -26.73 7.78
C LYS A 577 -21.68 -27.70 6.60
N TRP A 578 -20.60 -28.44 6.33
CA TRP A 578 -20.50 -29.38 5.20
C TRP A 578 -20.42 -30.84 5.65
N ASN A 579 -20.28 -31.07 6.94
CA ASN A 579 -20.23 -32.40 7.52
C ASN A 579 -21.64 -33.02 7.52
N PRO A 580 -21.90 -34.08 6.74
CA PRO A 580 -23.21 -34.71 6.69
C PRO A 580 -23.49 -35.58 7.93
N PHE A 581 -22.52 -35.74 8.83
CA PHE A 581 -22.63 -36.55 10.03
C PHE A 581 -22.88 -35.69 11.28
N PRO A 582 -23.59 -36.22 12.28
CA PRO A 582 -23.83 -35.51 13.55
C PRO A 582 -22.58 -35.45 14.46
N CYS A 583 -21.45 -35.97 13.99
CA CYS A 583 -20.18 -36.01 14.70
C CYS A 583 -19.08 -35.45 13.81
N GLU A 584 -18.05 -34.89 14.43
CA GLU A 584 -16.86 -34.42 13.73
C GLU A 584 -16.18 -35.58 12.99
N VAL A 585 -16.06 -35.46 11.67
CA VAL A 585 -15.35 -36.44 10.82
C VAL A 585 -14.17 -35.75 10.14
N SER A 586 -13.08 -36.48 10.00
CA SER A 586 -11.94 -36.11 9.17
C SER A 586 -12.09 -36.62 7.74
N ILE A 587 -11.25 -36.13 6.84
CA ILE A 587 -11.13 -36.67 5.48
C ILE A 587 -10.81 -38.18 5.53
N TYR A 588 -9.89 -38.58 6.42
CA TYR A 588 -9.56 -39.98 6.64
C TYR A 588 -10.79 -40.81 7.04
N ASP A 589 -11.62 -40.30 7.95
CA ASP A 589 -12.84 -40.99 8.39
C ASP A 589 -13.81 -41.21 7.22
N ILE A 590 -13.94 -40.23 6.31
CA ILE A 590 -14.77 -40.33 5.10
C ILE A 590 -14.28 -41.47 4.19
N PHE A 591 -12.98 -41.53 3.89
CA PHE A 591 -12.43 -42.58 3.05
C PHE A 591 -12.50 -43.96 3.73
N GLU A 592 -12.26 -44.07 5.04
CA GLU A 592 -12.43 -45.32 5.81
C GLU A 592 -13.89 -45.79 5.86
N MET A 593 -14.85 -44.85 5.89
CA MET A 593 -16.27 -45.16 5.73
C MET A 593 -16.59 -45.67 4.32
N GLY A 594 -15.63 -45.64 3.39
CA GLY A 594 -15.73 -46.15 2.02
C GLY A 594 -16.30 -45.15 1.03
N PHE A 595 -16.24 -43.86 1.34
CA PHE A 595 -16.55 -42.82 0.36
C PHE A 595 -15.44 -42.68 -0.66
N TYR A 596 -15.81 -42.30 -1.87
CA TYR A 596 -14.89 -42.08 -2.99
C TYR A 596 -15.29 -40.84 -3.78
N LEU A 597 -14.30 -40.22 -4.43
CA LEU A 597 -14.53 -39.03 -5.25
C LEU A 597 -15.07 -39.43 -6.63
N VAL A 598 -16.00 -38.62 -7.15
CA VAL A 598 -16.59 -38.79 -8.48
C VAL A 598 -16.33 -37.53 -9.29
N ASP A 599 -15.72 -37.71 -10.46
CA ASP A 599 -15.47 -36.64 -11.41
C ASP A 599 -16.76 -35.91 -11.84
N PRO A 600 -16.68 -34.60 -12.11
CA PRO A 600 -17.76 -33.91 -12.80
C PRO A 600 -17.82 -34.39 -14.26
N PRO A 601 -18.91 -34.11 -15.00
CA PRO A 601 -18.89 -34.21 -16.45
C PRO A 601 -17.68 -33.47 -17.03
N PRO A 602 -17.01 -33.99 -18.08
CA PRO A 602 -15.87 -33.31 -18.67
C PRO A 602 -16.23 -31.88 -19.09
N HIS A 603 -15.43 -30.91 -18.64
CA HIS A 603 -15.53 -29.53 -19.10
C HIS A 603 -15.20 -29.49 -20.59
N ILE A 604 -16.02 -28.77 -21.37
CA ILE A 604 -15.80 -28.60 -22.81
C ILE A 604 -15.39 -27.15 -23.04
N PHE A 605 -14.11 -26.95 -23.37
CA PHE A 605 -13.56 -25.63 -23.61
C PHE A 605 -14.22 -24.97 -24.83
N ARG A 606 -14.80 -23.79 -24.65
CA ARG A 606 -15.53 -23.05 -25.69
C ARG A 606 -14.64 -22.54 -26.81
N CYS A 607 -13.35 -22.33 -26.56
CA CYS A 607 -12.42 -21.81 -27.56
C CYS A 607 -12.07 -22.83 -28.66
N ASP A 608 -11.93 -24.12 -28.32
CA ASP A 608 -11.41 -25.14 -29.23
C ASP A 608 -12.16 -26.48 -29.20
N GLY A 609 -13.14 -26.64 -28.29
CA GLY A 609 -13.95 -27.84 -28.14
C GLY A 609 -13.22 -29.02 -27.50
N THR A 610 -12.00 -28.83 -27.01
CA THR A 610 -11.29 -29.87 -26.25
C THR A 610 -11.95 -30.08 -24.89
N THR A 611 -11.61 -31.19 -24.24
CA THR A 611 -12.24 -31.55 -22.96
C THR A 611 -11.22 -31.89 -21.89
N GLU A 612 -11.48 -31.44 -20.67
CA GLU A 612 -10.75 -31.84 -19.46
C GLU A 612 -11.71 -32.37 -18.40
N THR A 613 -11.29 -33.39 -17.67
CA THR A 613 -12.07 -33.96 -16.55
C THR A 613 -11.45 -33.53 -15.23
N GLY A 614 -12.28 -33.13 -14.29
CA GLY A 614 -11.88 -32.74 -12.94
C GLY A 614 -12.32 -31.32 -12.59
N VAL A 615 -11.83 -30.81 -11.47
CA VAL A 615 -12.10 -29.45 -11.00
C VAL A 615 -10.88 -28.55 -11.15
N PRO A 616 -11.06 -27.25 -11.43
CA PRO A 616 -9.95 -26.29 -11.47
C PRO A 616 -9.21 -26.19 -10.14
N VAL A 617 -7.88 -26.31 -10.15
CA VAL A 617 -7.04 -26.22 -8.94
C VAL A 617 -5.96 -25.16 -9.12
N PRO A 618 -5.74 -24.24 -8.15
CA PRO A 618 -4.73 -23.17 -8.29
C PRO A 618 -3.33 -23.67 -8.59
N SER A 619 -2.89 -24.76 -7.94
CA SER A 619 -1.56 -25.35 -8.19
C SER A 619 -1.40 -25.93 -9.60
N SER A 620 -2.45 -26.56 -10.15
CA SER A 620 -2.46 -27.02 -11.54
C SER A 620 -2.46 -25.83 -12.49
N LEU A 621 -3.29 -24.83 -12.22
CA LEU A 621 -3.33 -23.59 -12.99
C LEU A 621 -1.96 -22.92 -13.04
N ALA A 622 -1.25 -22.79 -11.93
CA ALA A 622 0.09 -22.20 -11.86
C ALA A 622 1.17 -22.94 -12.69
N GLN A 623 0.89 -24.18 -13.09
CA GLN A 623 1.74 -25.02 -13.93
C GLN A 623 1.26 -25.08 -15.39
N SER A 624 0.15 -24.42 -15.71
CA SER A 624 -0.41 -24.40 -17.05
C SER A 624 0.60 -23.86 -18.07
N PRO A 625 0.71 -24.49 -19.26
CA PRO A 625 1.61 -24.00 -20.31
C PRO A 625 1.17 -22.65 -20.90
N GLN A 626 -0.04 -22.19 -20.61
CA GLN A 626 -0.50 -20.85 -20.98
C GLN A 626 -0.02 -19.76 -20.02
N LEU A 627 0.62 -20.11 -18.90
CA LEU A 627 1.11 -19.17 -17.91
C LEU A 627 2.64 -19.09 -17.89
N ASP A 628 3.16 -17.94 -18.27
CA ASP A 628 4.58 -17.62 -18.22
C ASP A 628 5.00 -17.16 -16.81
N SER A 629 6.26 -17.44 -16.48
CA SER A 629 6.85 -16.91 -15.24
C SER A 629 7.27 -15.45 -15.44
N ILE A 630 6.99 -14.61 -14.45
CA ILE A 630 7.40 -13.21 -14.46
C ILE A 630 8.85 -13.11 -14.01
N THR A 631 9.67 -12.35 -14.75
CA THR A 631 11.08 -12.13 -14.42
C THR A 631 11.19 -11.30 -13.15
N PRO A 632 11.89 -11.77 -12.10
CA PRO A 632 12.09 -10.98 -10.90
C PRO A 632 12.96 -9.74 -11.13
N VAL A 633 12.68 -8.68 -10.38
CA VAL A 633 13.55 -7.50 -10.24
C VAL A 633 14.35 -7.58 -8.93
N PRO A 634 15.50 -6.88 -8.83
CA PRO A 634 16.33 -6.87 -7.62
C PRO A 634 15.56 -6.40 -6.39
N VAL A 635 15.76 -7.05 -5.25
CA VAL A 635 15.18 -6.66 -3.96
C VAL A 635 16.24 -5.93 -3.13
N PRO A 636 15.90 -4.85 -2.41
CA PRO A 636 16.85 -4.22 -1.51
C PRO A 636 17.39 -5.16 -0.42
N PRO A 637 18.68 -5.05 -0.05
CA PRO A 637 19.36 -5.96 0.87
C PRO A 637 18.75 -5.94 2.27
N PHE A 638 18.10 -4.84 2.67
CA PHE A 638 17.37 -4.73 3.93
C PHE A 638 16.23 -5.76 4.09
N PHE A 639 15.84 -6.45 3.01
CA PHE A 639 14.77 -7.47 3.00
C PHE A 639 15.27 -8.92 2.98
N ASN A 640 16.59 -9.15 2.95
CA ASN A 640 17.15 -10.51 2.90
C ASN A 640 17.18 -11.19 4.27
N GLY A 641 16.63 -10.57 5.31
CA GLY A 641 16.34 -11.29 6.56
C GLY A 641 15.27 -12.36 6.31
N PRO A 642 15.35 -13.54 6.96
CA PRO A 642 14.17 -14.41 7.02
C PRO A 642 12.98 -13.55 7.46
N VAL A 643 11.83 -13.74 6.82
CA VAL A 643 10.56 -13.19 7.29
C VAL A 643 10.28 -13.91 8.62
N GLU A 644 10.97 -13.51 9.68
CA GLU A 644 10.72 -14.03 11.02
C GLU A 644 9.31 -13.60 11.40
N GLU A 645 8.52 -14.58 11.81
CA GLU A 645 7.12 -14.42 12.22
C GLU A 645 7.03 -13.28 13.26
N GLY A 646 6.49 -12.14 12.82
CA GLY A 646 6.08 -11.01 13.64
C GLY A 646 6.92 -10.72 14.89
N HIS A 647 7.97 -9.89 14.76
CA HIS A 647 8.53 -9.18 15.91
C HIS A 647 7.52 -8.18 16.48
N SER A 648 6.52 -8.67 17.20
CA SER A 648 5.62 -7.85 18.04
C SER A 648 6.18 -7.63 19.45
N ASP A 649 7.19 -8.41 19.88
CA ASP A 649 7.66 -8.44 21.28
C ASP A 649 8.96 -7.65 21.57
N LEU A 650 9.56 -6.97 20.59
CA LEU A 650 10.86 -6.30 20.78
C LEU A 650 10.80 -4.91 21.46
N PHE A 651 9.63 -4.43 21.91
CA PHE A 651 9.47 -3.02 22.29
C PHE A 651 8.73 -2.71 23.61
N ASP A 652 8.31 -3.70 24.40
CA ASP A 652 7.49 -3.44 25.61
C ASP A 652 8.26 -3.31 26.94
N ASP A 653 9.57 -3.57 26.97
CA ASP A 653 10.36 -3.52 28.21
C ASP A 653 11.43 -2.41 28.23
N VAL A 654 10.99 -1.15 28.35
CA VAL A 654 11.86 -0.07 28.86
C VAL A 654 11.40 0.31 30.27
N PRO A 655 12.21 0.06 31.32
CA PRO A 655 11.82 0.37 32.69
C PRO A 655 11.74 1.88 32.92
N TRP A 656 10.55 2.34 33.30
CA TRP A 656 10.23 3.70 33.70
C TRP A 656 11.02 4.11 34.95
N TRP A 657 12.04 4.95 34.79
CA TRP A 657 12.63 5.70 35.91
C TRP A 657 12.14 7.14 35.85
N CYS A 658 11.15 7.45 36.70
CA CYS A 658 10.68 8.81 36.92
C CYS A 658 11.77 9.68 37.53
N CYS A 659 11.78 10.93 37.06
CA CYS A 659 12.33 12.08 37.74
C CYS A 659 11.87 12.08 39.22
N SER A 660 12.83 11.97 40.13
CA SER A 660 12.70 12.44 41.51
C SER A 660 13.35 13.81 41.62
N ASP A 661 12.67 14.72 42.33
CA ASP A 661 12.99 16.13 42.59
C ASP A 661 14.48 16.51 42.72
#